data_AF-A0A820JNG6-F1
#
_entry.id   AF-A0A820JNG6-F1
#
_cell.length_a   1.000
_cell.length_b   1.000
_cell.length_c   1.000
_cell.angle_alpha   90.00
_cell.angle_beta   90.00
_cell.angle_gamma   90.00
#
_symmetry.space_group_name_H-M   'P 1'
#
loop_
_entity.id
_entity.type
_entity.pdbx_description
1 polymer ?
#
loop_
_entity_poly.entity_id
_entity_poly.type
_entity_poly.pdbx_seq_one_letter_code
_entity_poly.pdbx_strand_id
1 'polypeptide(L)'
;MTSLTDAIEKSSRHFRDPTGGTYANWLVPLLQLVDAFLVMGTLENEENFTEGLLEMTLDEPVKLQLCHILQHLCDYQLQYRIESIIAFSEEFLGRLQADQKRRYQVLKESSLPPALMAKKTREFRCPPKDQMQALLNFKNDLGDAIVFNEDMEEEIKDMLKSFHSNLLVLQQVVETSPVIYQQLNVNQIDHNEQISLFSRLLEMLIRHAIKQKQEENIIVEKQLTCKSGIPDITSLLRKLSIIRALLTVQMDSDEEVIMISCLNDIMDNRVFYQHPDLMRSLCVHETVMAIMVNRLNKSKQEQTSMSSINDIDGIIQTNENKVELVTTCCKFLSYFCRTSRHNQRAMFEHLSYLLENSPMLLSRPSLRGSATLDVASASKKIASYLSGCGTTRNEELFLQGYHDIGWDPVDGERFLDFLKFCVWVNGHTVEENADLVARLLIRRSDCLGPALRSEGGGLLKAIREGIAQLLYIARRQNPDDPVIQAAYQEIIDDESMHNLNEEYDHLQVRLPYADDEEYIDLDAAELSFYAILGELLGRCAPSEETIKMGKQNAIRAKSSLKSLVSMHDLEGVLGLKFILSNENSMPPGLQPSHKMSIILFLERVYGSPDQETFFRLIEEAFLPDIRCATILDMAAVSENDMALALNRYLCTSVIPLMASHAHYFDNCDH
;
A
#
# COMPACT_ATOMS: atom_id res chain seq x y z
N MET A 1 -30.55 33.33 -20.12
CA MET A 1 -30.19 33.71 -21.51
C MET A 1 -30.81 35.03 -21.94
N THR A 2 -32.14 35.17 -21.98
CA THR A 2 -32.82 36.44 -22.34
C THR A 2 -32.28 37.69 -21.63
N SER A 3 -32.06 37.62 -20.31
CA SER A 3 -31.48 38.73 -19.54
C SER A 3 -30.01 39.04 -19.90
N LEU A 4 -29.23 38.04 -20.32
CA LEU A 4 -27.85 38.24 -20.78
C LEU A 4 -27.84 38.89 -22.16
N THR A 5 -28.69 38.43 -23.08
CA THR A 5 -28.84 39.03 -24.42
C THR A 5 -29.28 40.49 -24.33
N ASP A 6 -30.26 40.79 -23.46
CA ASP A 6 -30.71 42.17 -23.22
C ASP A 6 -29.59 43.05 -22.62
N ALA A 7 -28.77 42.49 -21.73
CA ALA A 7 -27.61 43.19 -21.17
C ALA A 7 -26.52 43.47 -22.22
N ILE A 8 -26.23 42.51 -23.11
CA ILE A 8 -25.26 42.64 -24.20
C ILE A 8 -25.76 43.67 -25.24
N GLU A 9 -27.02 43.60 -25.64
CA GLU A 9 -27.60 44.56 -26.58
C GLU A 9 -27.60 45.99 -26.01
N LYS A 10 -27.96 46.15 -24.74
CA LYS A 10 -27.96 47.48 -24.09
C LYS A 10 -26.56 48.00 -23.82
N SER A 11 -25.58 47.15 -23.51
CA SER A 11 -24.19 47.61 -23.33
C SER A 11 -23.55 48.03 -24.66
N SER A 12 -23.87 47.35 -25.77
CA SER A 12 -23.39 47.72 -27.11
C SER A 12 -23.85 49.12 -27.56
N ARG A 13 -24.97 49.62 -27.00
CA ARG A 13 -25.57 50.93 -27.36
C ARG A 13 -25.18 52.06 -26.40
N HIS A 14 -24.19 51.86 -25.52
CA HIS A 14 -23.76 52.84 -24.49
C HIS A 14 -24.94 53.41 -23.68
N PHE A 15 -25.67 52.51 -23.02
CA PHE A 15 -26.73 52.86 -22.08
C PHE A 15 -26.21 53.69 -20.89
N ARG A 16 -26.91 54.78 -20.55
CA ARG A 16 -26.44 55.73 -19.53
C ARG A 16 -26.55 55.22 -18.09
N ASP A 17 -27.53 54.36 -17.83
CA ASP A 17 -27.87 53.87 -16.49
C ASP A 17 -27.81 52.33 -16.42
N PRO A 18 -26.63 51.70 -16.48
CA PRO A 18 -26.53 50.24 -16.38
C PRO A 18 -27.07 49.73 -15.03
N THR A 19 -27.64 48.52 -15.04
CA THR A 19 -28.18 47.91 -13.82
C THR A 19 -27.05 47.67 -12.82
N GLY A 20 -27.17 48.17 -11.59
CA GLY A 20 -26.07 48.09 -10.60
C GLY A 20 -24.97 49.16 -10.77
N GLY A 21 -25.19 50.18 -11.60
CA GLY A 21 -24.36 51.39 -11.70
C GLY A 21 -23.14 51.27 -12.61
N THR A 22 -22.65 50.06 -12.89
CA THR A 22 -21.56 49.78 -13.85
C THR A 22 -21.91 48.58 -14.73
N TYR A 23 -21.30 48.51 -15.92
CA TYR A 23 -21.47 47.34 -16.79
C TYR A 23 -20.91 46.06 -16.18
N ALA A 24 -19.80 46.16 -15.42
CA ALA A 24 -19.27 45.05 -14.63
C ALA A 24 -20.31 44.47 -13.65
N ASN A 25 -20.98 45.31 -12.85
CA ASN A 25 -21.98 44.86 -11.89
C ASN A 25 -23.22 44.25 -12.54
N TRP A 26 -23.49 44.61 -13.79
CA TRP A 26 -24.60 44.03 -14.56
C TRP A 26 -24.22 42.68 -15.18
N LEU A 27 -23.06 42.60 -15.83
CA LEU A 27 -22.66 41.44 -16.63
C LEU A 27 -22.05 40.31 -15.78
N VAL A 28 -21.24 40.62 -14.76
CA VAL A 28 -20.53 39.60 -13.96
C VAL A 28 -21.47 38.57 -13.33
N PRO A 29 -22.55 38.95 -12.62
CA PRO A 29 -23.44 37.96 -12.00
C PRO A 29 -24.19 37.11 -13.03
N LEU A 30 -24.54 37.70 -14.18
CA LEU A 30 -25.20 36.99 -15.27
C LEU A 30 -24.25 35.97 -15.91
N LEU A 31 -22.99 36.35 -16.12
CA LEU A 31 -21.96 35.45 -16.66
C LEU A 31 -21.63 34.33 -15.67
N GLN A 32 -21.51 34.61 -14.37
CA GLN A 32 -21.33 33.58 -13.33
C GLN A 32 -22.48 32.58 -13.29
N LEU A 33 -23.71 33.05 -13.47
CA LEU A 33 -24.88 32.17 -13.51
C LEU A 33 -24.88 31.31 -14.78
N VAL A 34 -24.52 31.89 -15.92
CA VAL A 34 -24.35 31.14 -17.18
C VAL A 34 -23.24 30.10 -17.05
N ASP A 35 -22.11 30.47 -16.46
CA ASP A 35 -20.99 29.57 -16.18
C ASP A 35 -21.43 28.38 -15.32
N ALA A 36 -22.16 28.63 -14.22
CA ALA A 36 -22.70 27.57 -13.38
C ALA A 36 -23.66 26.63 -14.12
N PHE A 37 -24.57 27.17 -14.95
CA PHE A 37 -25.48 26.34 -15.76
C PHE A 37 -24.77 25.59 -16.89
N LEU A 38 -23.68 26.15 -17.43
CA LEU A 38 -22.83 25.52 -18.42
C LEU A 38 -22.11 24.31 -17.81
N VAL A 39 -21.58 24.44 -16.59
CA VAL A 39 -20.93 23.34 -15.85
C VAL A 39 -21.91 22.25 -15.44
N MET A 40 -23.15 22.61 -15.07
CA MET A 40 -24.21 21.65 -14.75
C MET A 40 -24.77 20.92 -15.99
N GLY A 41 -24.42 21.35 -17.20
CA GLY A 41 -24.91 20.74 -18.44
C GLY A 41 -26.40 20.97 -18.70
N THR A 42 -27.00 22.00 -18.10
CA THR A 42 -28.43 22.33 -18.24
C THR A 42 -28.74 23.27 -19.40
N LEU A 43 -27.71 23.80 -20.06
CA LEU A 43 -27.85 24.65 -21.25
C LEU A 43 -27.80 23.76 -22.49
N GLU A 44 -28.94 23.58 -23.15
CA GLU A 44 -29.08 22.58 -24.22
C GLU A 44 -28.62 23.02 -25.61
N ASN A 45 -28.20 24.27 -25.84
CA ASN A 45 -27.70 24.72 -27.15
C ASN A 45 -26.73 25.90 -27.00
N GLU A 46 -25.66 25.89 -27.81
CA GLU A 46 -24.73 27.01 -28.02
C GLU A 46 -25.49 28.21 -28.60
N GLU A 47 -26.15 29.00 -27.76
CA GLU A 47 -26.59 30.32 -28.16
C GLU A 47 -25.33 31.20 -28.31
N ASN A 48 -25.11 31.78 -29.49
CA ASN A 48 -23.95 32.62 -29.87
C ASN A 48 -23.89 33.96 -29.08
N PHE A 49 -23.88 33.93 -27.75
CA PHE A 49 -23.69 35.13 -26.93
C PHE A 49 -22.23 35.60 -26.93
N THR A 50 -21.30 34.76 -27.39
CA THR A 50 -19.87 35.05 -27.46
C THR A 50 -19.53 36.10 -28.52
N GLU A 51 -20.17 36.07 -29.69
CA GLU A 51 -19.87 36.97 -30.82
C GLU A 51 -20.07 38.45 -30.46
N GLY A 52 -21.19 38.80 -29.82
CA GLY A 52 -21.47 40.18 -29.40
C GLY A 52 -20.69 40.66 -28.17
N LEU A 53 -20.32 39.74 -27.27
CA LEU A 53 -19.60 40.04 -26.02
C LEU A 53 -18.09 40.26 -26.27
N LEU A 54 -17.56 39.55 -27.26
CA LEU A 54 -16.18 39.64 -27.68
C LEU A 54 -15.91 41.01 -28.35
N GLU A 55 -16.81 41.48 -29.22
CA GLU A 55 -16.69 42.74 -29.98
C GLU A 55 -16.76 44.04 -29.17
N MET A 56 -17.13 43.98 -27.88
CA MET A 56 -17.26 45.16 -27.02
C MET A 56 -16.02 45.42 -26.13
N THR A 57 -15.84 46.67 -25.70
CA THR A 57 -14.83 47.02 -24.70
C THR A 57 -15.30 46.58 -23.31
N LEU A 58 -14.71 45.49 -22.80
CA LEU A 58 -15.07 44.88 -21.52
C LEU A 58 -14.20 45.39 -20.35
N ASP A 59 -14.83 45.56 -19.19
CA ASP A 59 -14.14 45.76 -17.91
C ASP A 59 -13.40 44.48 -17.48
N GLU A 60 -12.32 44.63 -16.73
CA GLU A 60 -11.47 43.52 -16.28
C GLU A 60 -12.19 42.35 -15.58
N PRO A 61 -13.11 42.57 -14.62
CA PRO A 61 -13.84 41.46 -13.98
C PRO A 61 -14.76 40.72 -14.96
N VAL A 62 -15.24 41.37 -16.02
CA VAL A 62 -16.04 40.73 -17.07
C VAL A 62 -15.13 39.86 -17.95
N LYS A 63 -13.92 40.32 -18.27
CA LYS A 63 -12.91 39.53 -18.98
C LYS A 63 -12.50 38.27 -18.20
N LEU A 64 -12.35 38.36 -16.88
CA LEU A 64 -12.04 37.20 -16.03
C LEU A 64 -13.14 36.13 -16.12
N GLN A 65 -14.41 36.54 -15.98
CA GLN A 65 -15.54 35.60 -16.10
C GLN A 65 -15.66 35.02 -17.50
N LEU A 66 -15.38 35.81 -18.54
CA LEU A 66 -15.33 35.31 -19.90
C LEU A 66 -14.23 34.25 -20.09
N CYS A 67 -13.08 34.39 -19.42
CA CYS A 67 -12.03 33.36 -19.44
C CYS A 67 -12.51 32.04 -18.83
N HIS A 68 -13.31 32.06 -17.76
CA HIS A 68 -13.89 30.84 -17.18
C HIS A 68 -14.82 30.14 -18.17
N ILE A 69 -15.73 30.89 -18.79
CA ILE A 69 -16.66 30.35 -19.79
C ILE A 69 -15.90 29.77 -21.01
N LEU A 70 -14.92 30.51 -21.55
CA LEU A 70 -14.10 30.04 -22.67
C LEU A 70 -13.31 28.78 -22.33
N GLN A 71 -12.83 28.67 -21.08
CA GLN A 71 -12.17 27.46 -20.60
C GLN A 71 -13.13 26.27 -20.60
N HIS A 72 -14.34 26.42 -20.10
CA HIS A 72 -15.34 25.35 -20.13
C HIS A 72 -15.71 24.93 -21.56
N LEU A 73 -15.86 25.88 -22.49
CA LEU A 73 -16.09 25.58 -23.89
C LEU A 73 -14.91 24.81 -24.53
N CYS A 74 -13.68 25.15 -24.16
CA CYS A 74 -12.50 24.40 -24.60
C CYS A 74 -12.51 22.96 -24.04
N ASP A 75 -12.91 22.77 -22.77
CA ASP A 75 -13.04 21.46 -22.14
C ASP A 75 -14.15 20.61 -22.81
N TYR A 76 -15.28 21.20 -23.18
CA TYR A 76 -16.33 20.54 -23.98
C TYR A 76 -15.81 20.09 -25.34
N GLN A 77 -15.04 20.94 -26.03
CA GLN A 77 -14.46 20.57 -27.33
C GLN A 77 -13.46 19.41 -27.17
N LEU A 78 -12.65 19.41 -26.11
CA LEU A 78 -11.74 18.32 -25.79
C LEU A 78 -12.50 17.02 -25.50
N GLN A 79 -13.57 17.10 -24.71
CA GLN A 79 -14.45 15.96 -24.42
C GLN A 79 -15.00 15.34 -25.71
N TYR A 80 -15.53 16.15 -26.63
CA TYR A 80 -16.07 15.68 -27.91
C TYR A 80 -15.00 14.97 -28.76
N ARG A 81 -13.78 15.51 -28.80
CA ARG A 81 -12.65 14.86 -29.51
C ARG A 81 -12.32 13.51 -28.91
N ILE A 82 -12.27 13.41 -27.58
CA ILE A 82 -12.01 12.14 -26.88
C ILE A 82 -13.13 11.13 -27.16
N GLU A 83 -14.39 11.56 -27.11
CA GLU A 83 -15.54 10.69 -27.45
C GLU A 83 -15.49 10.18 -28.89
N SER A 84 -15.08 11.04 -29.82
CA SER A 84 -14.86 10.66 -31.22
C SER A 84 -13.74 9.62 -31.37
N ILE A 85 -12.63 9.76 -30.63
CA ILE A 85 -11.53 8.78 -30.59
C ILE A 85 -12.01 7.44 -30.03
N ILE A 86 -12.80 7.45 -28.96
CA ILE A 86 -13.31 6.23 -28.33
C ILE A 86 -14.28 5.52 -29.26
N ALA A 87 -15.23 6.24 -29.85
CA ALA A 87 -16.19 5.68 -30.80
C ALA A 87 -15.49 5.05 -32.02
N PHE A 88 -14.49 5.76 -32.57
CA PHE A 88 -13.64 5.22 -33.64
C PHE A 88 -12.89 3.96 -33.19
N SER A 89 -12.30 3.99 -32.00
CA SER A 89 -11.50 2.87 -31.46
C SER A 89 -12.33 1.61 -31.24
N GLU A 90 -13.59 1.74 -30.78
CA GLU A 90 -14.52 0.61 -30.62
C GLU A 90 -14.82 -0.06 -31.97
N GLU A 91 -15.16 0.73 -33.00
CA GLU A 91 -15.42 0.20 -34.34
C GLU A 91 -14.15 -0.43 -34.95
N PHE A 92 -13.03 0.28 -34.89
CA PHE A 92 -11.75 -0.17 -35.44
C PHE A 92 -11.28 -1.46 -34.79
N LEU A 93 -11.34 -1.56 -33.46
CA LEU A 93 -10.93 -2.76 -32.71
C LEU A 93 -11.82 -3.95 -33.05
N GLY A 94 -13.14 -3.73 -33.21
CA GLY A 94 -14.08 -4.76 -33.63
C GLY A 94 -13.70 -5.37 -35.00
N ARG A 95 -13.37 -4.53 -35.98
CA ARG A 95 -12.91 -4.98 -37.31
C ARG A 95 -11.54 -5.67 -37.24
N LEU A 96 -10.61 -5.10 -36.48
CA LEU A 96 -9.26 -5.64 -36.29
C LEU A 96 -9.28 -7.05 -35.66
N GLN A 97 -10.11 -7.26 -34.63
CA GLN A 97 -10.28 -8.57 -33.99
C GLN A 97 -10.91 -9.60 -34.94
N ALA A 98 -11.88 -9.19 -35.76
CA ALA A 98 -12.48 -10.06 -36.76
C ALA A 98 -11.46 -10.48 -37.83
N ASP A 99 -10.63 -9.54 -38.30
CA ASP A 99 -9.52 -9.82 -39.22
C ASP A 99 -8.48 -10.77 -38.60
N GLN A 100 -8.05 -10.49 -37.37
CA GLN A 100 -7.10 -11.34 -36.65
C GLN A 100 -7.62 -12.78 -36.47
N LYS A 101 -8.90 -12.94 -36.12
CA LYS A 101 -9.56 -14.26 -36.02
C LYS A 101 -9.59 -14.98 -37.37
N ARG A 102 -9.93 -14.28 -38.45
CA ARG A 102 -9.93 -14.82 -39.82
C ARG A 102 -8.53 -15.30 -40.21
N ARG A 103 -7.49 -14.48 -39.99
CA ARG A 103 -6.09 -14.85 -40.28
C ARG A 103 -5.64 -16.06 -39.47
N TYR A 104 -6.03 -16.15 -38.21
CA TYR A 104 -5.73 -17.32 -37.37
C TYR A 104 -6.38 -18.60 -37.91
N GLN A 105 -7.65 -18.55 -38.34
CA GLN A 105 -8.37 -19.69 -38.92
C GLN A 105 -7.69 -20.19 -40.19
N VAL A 106 -7.34 -19.28 -41.10
CA VAL A 106 -6.60 -19.61 -42.34
C VAL A 106 -5.26 -20.27 -42.02
N LEU A 107 -4.52 -19.78 -41.01
CA LEU A 107 -3.26 -20.38 -40.60
C LEU A 107 -3.43 -21.79 -40.03
N LYS A 108 -4.49 -22.02 -39.27
CA LYS A 108 -4.81 -23.34 -38.70
C LYS A 108 -5.12 -24.39 -39.77
N GLU A 109 -5.74 -23.98 -40.88
CA GLU A 109 -6.09 -24.86 -42.00
C GLU A 109 -4.94 -25.02 -43.01
N SER A 110 -3.92 -24.15 -42.96
CA SER A 110 -2.79 -24.17 -43.89
C SER A 110 -1.74 -25.24 -43.55
N SER A 111 -1.17 -25.87 -44.58
CA SER A 111 -0.06 -26.84 -44.48
C SER A 111 1.31 -26.17 -44.70
N LEU A 112 1.60 -25.10 -43.96
CA LEU A 112 2.86 -24.36 -44.07
C LEU A 112 4.05 -25.11 -43.44
N PRO A 113 5.28 -24.95 -43.96
CA PRO A 113 6.50 -25.46 -43.32
C PRO A 113 6.66 -24.92 -41.88
N PRO A 114 7.22 -25.71 -40.93
CA PRO A 114 7.32 -25.33 -39.52
C PRO A 114 8.00 -23.98 -39.28
N ALA A 115 9.03 -23.62 -40.05
CA ALA A 115 9.73 -22.35 -39.93
C ALA A 115 8.84 -21.14 -40.26
N LEU A 116 8.00 -21.23 -41.30
CA LEU A 116 7.07 -20.17 -41.68
C LEU A 116 5.88 -20.10 -40.72
N MET A 117 5.39 -21.27 -40.28
CA MET A 117 4.33 -21.36 -39.27
C MET A 117 4.77 -20.73 -37.94
N ALA A 118 6.02 -20.96 -37.50
CA ALA A 118 6.56 -20.35 -36.28
C ALA A 118 6.62 -18.81 -36.36
N LYS A 119 6.96 -18.26 -37.55
CA LYS A 119 6.97 -16.81 -37.78
C LYS A 119 5.55 -16.23 -37.76
N LYS A 120 4.60 -16.84 -38.49
CA LYS A 120 3.21 -16.34 -38.58
C LYS A 120 2.40 -16.55 -37.29
N THR A 121 2.66 -17.60 -36.53
CA THR A 121 1.98 -17.86 -35.24
C THR A 121 2.48 -16.99 -34.10
N ARG A 122 3.51 -16.16 -34.33
CA ARG A 122 4.12 -15.35 -33.29
C ARG A 122 3.18 -14.26 -32.77
N GLU A 123 2.41 -13.62 -33.65
CA GLU A 123 1.39 -12.64 -33.29
C GLU A 123 0.44 -13.19 -32.22
N PHE A 124 -0.13 -14.37 -32.44
CA PHE A 124 -1.12 -14.98 -31.54
C PHE A 124 -0.53 -15.52 -30.23
N ARG A 125 0.81 -15.51 -30.08
CA ARG A 125 1.51 -15.91 -28.86
C ARG A 125 2.02 -14.71 -28.05
N CYS A 126 2.09 -13.52 -28.66
CA CYS A 126 2.50 -12.30 -27.98
C CYS A 126 1.41 -11.83 -26.99
N PRO A 127 1.78 -11.16 -25.88
CA PRO A 127 0.81 -10.46 -25.04
C PRO A 127 0.01 -9.42 -25.82
N PRO A 128 -1.27 -9.13 -25.46
CA PRO A 128 -2.12 -8.21 -26.21
C PRO A 128 -1.52 -6.81 -26.41
N LYS A 129 -0.77 -6.28 -25.43
CA LYS A 129 -0.10 -4.98 -25.54
C LYS A 129 0.93 -4.96 -26.68
N ASP A 130 1.74 -6.00 -26.75
CA ASP A 130 2.77 -6.14 -27.80
C ASP A 130 2.14 -6.40 -29.17
N GLN A 131 1.03 -7.16 -29.19
CA GLN A 131 0.23 -7.35 -30.41
C GLN A 131 -0.27 -6.02 -30.95
N MET A 132 -0.94 -5.22 -30.11
CA MET A 132 -1.48 -3.91 -30.52
C MET A 132 -0.37 -2.97 -30.98
N GLN A 133 0.77 -2.91 -30.29
CA GLN A 133 1.89 -2.07 -30.69
C GLN A 133 2.45 -2.46 -32.07
N ALA A 134 2.58 -3.75 -32.35
CA ALA A 134 3.06 -4.25 -33.63
C ALA A 134 2.02 -4.13 -34.77
N LEU A 135 0.72 -4.26 -34.47
CA LEU A 135 -0.36 -4.07 -35.43
C LEU A 135 -0.54 -2.59 -35.82
N LEU A 136 -0.36 -1.68 -34.87
CA LEU A 136 -0.50 -0.22 -35.07
C LEU A 136 0.77 0.45 -35.63
N ASN A 137 1.88 -0.29 -35.79
CA ASN A 137 3.13 0.28 -36.29
C ASN A 137 3.13 0.40 -37.83
N PHE A 138 2.58 1.48 -38.36
CA PHE A 138 2.55 1.78 -39.80
C PHE A 138 3.75 2.57 -40.31
N LYS A 139 4.71 2.93 -39.43
CA LYS A 139 5.95 3.63 -39.82
C LYS A 139 7.02 2.59 -40.18
N ASN A 140 7.20 2.36 -41.48
CA ASN A 140 8.15 1.39 -42.05
C ASN A 140 9.61 1.87 -42.07
N ASP A 141 10.10 2.53 -41.02
CA ASP A 141 11.49 3.01 -40.97
C ASP A 141 12.18 2.51 -39.70
N LEU A 142 12.62 1.24 -39.72
CA LEU A 142 13.89 0.73 -39.14
C LEU A 142 13.84 -0.81 -39.14
N GLY A 143 14.73 -1.41 -39.92
CA GLY A 143 14.69 -2.78 -40.45
C GLY A 143 14.78 -3.97 -39.48
N ASP A 144 14.32 -3.89 -38.23
CA ASP A 144 14.35 -5.02 -37.28
C ASP A 144 13.04 -5.26 -36.48
N ALA A 145 12.01 -4.41 -36.62
CA ALA A 145 10.73 -4.64 -35.95
C ALA A 145 9.84 -5.61 -36.76
N ILE A 146 9.32 -6.66 -36.12
CA ILE A 146 8.41 -7.59 -36.78
C ILE A 146 7.07 -6.91 -37.02
N VAL A 147 6.71 -6.87 -38.30
CA VAL A 147 5.50 -6.22 -38.79
C VAL A 147 4.36 -7.25 -38.82
N PHE A 148 3.37 -7.12 -37.93
CA PHE A 148 2.15 -7.95 -37.98
C PHE A 148 1.09 -7.37 -38.92
N ASN A 149 1.26 -6.12 -39.36
CA ASN A 149 0.32 -5.46 -40.26
C ASN A 149 0.43 -5.88 -41.74
N GLU A 150 1.44 -6.65 -42.13
CA GLU A 150 1.65 -7.06 -43.53
C GLU A 150 0.44 -7.81 -44.10
N ASP A 151 -0.07 -8.78 -43.33
CA ASP A 151 -1.21 -9.62 -43.72
C ASP A 151 -2.58 -8.99 -43.36
N MET A 152 -2.61 -7.79 -42.75
CA MET A 152 -3.87 -7.10 -42.41
C MET A 152 -4.58 -6.55 -43.64
N GLU A 153 -5.91 -6.57 -43.61
CA GLU A 153 -6.77 -6.03 -44.66
C GLU A 153 -6.54 -4.53 -44.89
N GLU A 154 -6.38 -4.11 -46.14
CA GLU A 154 -6.06 -2.72 -46.51
C GLU A 154 -7.16 -1.74 -46.08
N GLU A 155 -8.44 -2.13 -46.12
CA GLU A 155 -9.56 -1.29 -45.65
C GLU A 155 -9.41 -0.88 -44.19
N ILE A 156 -8.89 -1.76 -43.33
CA ILE A 156 -8.63 -1.48 -41.91
C ILE A 156 -7.48 -0.47 -41.79
N LYS A 157 -6.42 -0.61 -42.60
CA LYS A 157 -5.29 0.33 -42.61
C LYS A 157 -5.74 1.72 -43.06
N ASP A 158 -6.57 1.79 -44.09
CA ASP A 158 -7.06 3.06 -44.64
C ASP A 158 -8.05 3.76 -43.71
N MET A 159 -8.87 2.99 -42.98
CA MET A 159 -9.73 3.51 -41.91
C MET A 159 -8.91 4.30 -40.87
N LEU A 160 -7.80 3.74 -40.38
CA LEU A 160 -6.94 4.42 -39.40
C LEU A 160 -6.24 5.64 -39.99
N LYS A 161 -5.70 5.55 -41.22
CA LYS A 161 -5.05 6.67 -41.89
C LYS A 161 -6.02 7.84 -42.11
N SER A 162 -7.23 7.55 -42.60
CA SER A 162 -8.26 8.56 -42.84
C SER A 162 -8.69 9.24 -41.54
N PHE A 163 -8.89 8.48 -40.46
CA PHE A 163 -9.24 9.04 -39.16
C PHE A 163 -8.11 9.93 -38.62
N HIS A 164 -6.86 9.48 -38.71
CA HIS A 164 -5.70 10.26 -38.29
C HIS A 164 -5.57 11.59 -39.04
N SER A 165 -5.74 11.58 -40.38
CA SER A 165 -5.73 12.81 -41.18
C SER A 165 -6.85 13.78 -40.78
N ASN A 166 -8.06 13.28 -40.54
CA ASN A 166 -9.19 14.10 -40.09
C ASN A 166 -8.95 14.71 -38.70
N LEU A 167 -8.34 13.94 -37.78
CA LEU A 167 -7.98 14.41 -36.44
C LEU A 167 -6.97 15.56 -36.51
N LEU A 168 -5.96 15.47 -37.38
CA LEU A 168 -4.97 16.54 -37.59
C LEU A 168 -5.61 17.82 -38.17
N VAL A 169 -6.58 17.69 -39.08
CA VAL A 169 -7.31 18.84 -39.62
C VAL A 169 -8.15 19.53 -38.54
N LEU A 170 -8.85 18.76 -37.71
CA LEU A 170 -9.61 19.31 -36.57
C LEU A 170 -8.70 20.02 -35.54
N GLN A 171 -7.42 19.63 -35.43
CA GLN A 171 -6.44 20.33 -34.60
C GLN A 171 -6.05 21.70 -35.18
N GLN A 172 -5.88 21.81 -36.50
CA GLN A 172 -5.46 23.05 -37.19
C GLN A 172 -6.52 24.15 -37.15
N VAL A 173 -7.82 23.81 -37.20
CA VAL A 173 -8.92 24.80 -37.20
C VAL A 173 -8.99 25.61 -35.90
N VAL A 174 -8.51 25.04 -34.79
CA VAL A 174 -8.51 25.71 -33.47
C VAL A 174 -7.32 26.66 -33.31
N GLU A 175 -6.22 26.44 -34.03
CA GLU A 175 -5.06 27.33 -34.04
C GLU A 175 -5.34 28.67 -34.77
N THR A 176 -6.42 28.72 -35.56
CA THR A 176 -6.71 29.80 -36.50
C THR A 176 -7.93 30.66 -36.16
N SER A 177 -8.34 30.79 -34.88
CA SER A 177 -9.35 31.81 -34.51
C SER A 177 -8.66 33.11 -34.03
N PRO A 178 -8.34 34.07 -34.94
CA PRO A 178 -7.64 35.32 -34.61
C PRO A 178 -8.45 36.26 -33.71
N VAL A 179 -9.77 36.06 -33.59
CA VAL A 179 -10.70 36.94 -32.86
C VAL A 179 -10.47 36.88 -31.36
N ILE A 180 -10.26 35.68 -30.80
CA ILE A 180 -10.01 35.48 -29.36
C ILE A 180 -8.68 36.12 -28.95
N TYR A 181 -7.64 35.98 -29.79
CA TYR A 181 -6.31 36.56 -29.54
C TYR A 181 -6.28 38.09 -29.70
N GLN A 182 -7.07 38.66 -30.62
CA GLN A 182 -7.13 40.11 -30.83
C GLN A 182 -7.84 40.87 -29.71
N GLN A 183 -8.88 40.30 -29.09
CA GLN A 183 -9.66 41.00 -28.05
C GLN A 183 -9.16 40.75 -26.62
N LEU A 184 -8.47 39.64 -26.36
CA LEU A 184 -7.80 39.42 -25.07
C LEU A 184 -6.53 40.28 -24.89
N ASN A 185 -6.11 41.02 -25.93
CA ASN A 185 -5.10 42.09 -25.95
C ASN A 185 -3.94 41.90 -24.94
N VAL A 186 -3.25 40.74 -25.03
CA VAL A 186 -2.18 40.30 -24.11
C VAL A 186 -0.98 41.27 -24.07
N ASN A 187 -0.90 42.20 -25.02
CA ASN A 187 0.22 43.15 -25.15
C ASN A 187 0.04 44.49 -24.40
N GLN A 188 -1.10 44.72 -23.74
CA GLN A 188 -1.39 45.95 -22.96
C GLN A 188 -1.92 45.64 -21.55
N ILE A 189 -1.30 44.68 -20.87
CA ILE A 189 -1.61 44.28 -19.49
C ILE A 189 -0.73 45.16 -18.56
N ASP A 190 -1.33 46.17 -17.91
CA ASP A 190 -0.67 47.11 -17.00
C ASP A 190 -0.13 46.38 -15.75
N HIS A 191 1.12 46.70 -15.39
CA HIS A 191 2.00 45.82 -14.62
C HIS A 191 1.69 45.57 -13.13
N ASN A 192 0.60 46.07 -12.54
CA ASN A 192 0.49 46.08 -11.07
C ASN A 192 -0.79 45.54 -10.40
N GLU A 193 -1.79 45.03 -11.11
CA GLU A 193 -2.93 44.30 -10.47
C GLU A 193 -3.31 42.96 -11.16
N GLN A 194 -2.57 42.54 -12.19
CA GLN A 194 -3.02 41.55 -13.17
C GLN A 194 -2.41 40.14 -13.03
N ILE A 195 -2.17 39.66 -11.80
CA ILE A 195 -1.58 38.32 -11.60
C ILE A 195 -2.58 37.19 -11.88
N SER A 196 -3.87 37.35 -11.55
CA SER A 196 -4.86 36.27 -11.74
C SER A 196 -5.26 36.08 -13.20
N LEU A 197 -5.47 37.18 -13.92
CA LEU A 197 -5.92 37.18 -15.31
C LEU A 197 -4.79 36.72 -16.24
N PHE A 198 -3.55 37.19 -16.01
CA PHE A 198 -2.36 36.74 -16.74
C PHE A 198 -2.02 35.28 -16.46
N SER A 199 -2.07 34.84 -15.19
CA SER A 199 -1.85 33.43 -14.82
C SER A 199 -2.88 32.50 -15.48
N ARG A 200 -4.16 32.92 -15.53
CA ARG A 200 -5.22 32.12 -16.14
C ARG A 200 -5.20 32.13 -17.66
N LEU A 201 -4.86 33.26 -18.29
CA LEU A 201 -4.58 33.33 -19.73
C LEU A 201 -3.37 32.46 -20.10
N LEU A 202 -2.31 32.49 -19.28
CA LEU A 202 -1.16 31.62 -19.46
C LEU A 202 -1.54 30.15 -19.28
N GLU A 203 -2.36 29.80 -18.29
CA GLU A 203 -2.86 28.43 -18.09
C GLU A 203 -3.73 27.96 -19.27
N MET A 204 -4.59 28.83 -19.80
CA MET A 204 -5.41 28.57 -20.99
C MET A 204 -4.54 28.42 -22.24
N LEU A 205 -3.54 29.29 -22.43
CA LEU A 205 -2.58 29.22 -23.54
C LEU A 205 -1.65 28.02 -23.43
N ILE A 206 -1.24 27.63 -22.22
CA ILE A 206 -0.42 26.44 -21.94
C ILE A 206 -1.26 25.17 -22.18
N ARG A 207 -2.52 25.10 -21.72
CA ARG A 207 -3.45 24.01 -22.06
C ARG A 207 -3.72 23.95 -23.57
N HIS A 208 -3.79 25.11 -24.23
CA HIS A 208 -3.99 25.21 -25.68
C HIS A 208 -2.72 24.83 -26.49
N ALA A 209 -1.53 25.11 -25.97
CA ALA A 209 -0.24 24.83 -26.62
C ALA A 209 0.32 23.42 -26.30
N ILE A 210 -0.04 22.83 -25.16
CA ILE A 210 0.38 21.48 -24.73
C ILE A 210 -0.71 20.45 -25.11
N LYS A 211 -1.25 20.53 -26.34
CA LYS A 211 -2.30 19.61 -26.81
C LYS A 211 -1.84 18.16 -27.02
N GLN A 212 -0.54 17.91 -27.21
CA GLN A 212 -0.03 16.54 -27.45
C GLN A 212 0.15 15.70 -26.17
N LYS A 213 0.53 16.29 -25.03
CA LYS A 213 0.79 15.56 -23.77
C LYS A 213 -0.46 15.35 -22.91
N GLN A 214 -1.51 16.16 -23.09
CA GLN A 214 -2.75 16.05 -22.33
C GLN A 214 -3.74 15.05 -22.94
N GLU A 215 -3.79 14.92 -24.27
CA GLU A 215 -4.58 13.88 -24.94
C GLU A 215 -4.10 12.48 -24.50
N GLU A 216 -2.79 12.25 -24.35
CA GLU A 216 -2.23 11.00 -23.81
C GLU A 216 -2.65 10.72 -22.36
N ASN A 217 -2.81 11.73 -21.50
CA ASN A 217 -3.20 11.55 -20.10
C ASN A 217 -4.72 11.35 -19.93
N ILE A 218 -5.57 11.99 -20.75
CA ILE A 218 -7.04 11.92 -20.61
C ILE A 218 -7.60 10.67 -21.33
N ILE A 219 -6.94 10.17 -22.38
CA ILE A 219 -7.32 8.89 -23.02
C ILE A 219 -7.18 7.71 -22.03
N VAL A 220 -6.30 7.83 -21.01
CA VAL A 220 -6.16 6.82 -19.94
C VAL A 220 -7.35 6.82 -18.97
N GLU A 221 -8.05 7.96 -18.81
CA GLU A 221 -9.17 8.10 -17.85
C GLU A 221 -10.50 7.52 -18.36
N LYS A 222 -10.77 7.54 -19.68
CA LYS A 222 -11.99 6.91 -20.22
C LYS A 222 -11.75 5.43 -20.51
N GLN A 223 -11.80 4.62 -19.45
CA GLN A 223 -11.81 3.16 -19.58
C GLN A 223 -13.20 2.69 -20.04
N LEU A 224 -13.23 1.97 -21.17
CA LEU A 224 -14.41 1.32 -21.72
C LEU A 224 -14.97 0.32 -20.70
N THR A 225 -16.06 0.73 -20.05
CA THR A 225 -16.80 -0.14 -19.14
C THR A 225 -17.97 -0.77 -19.88
N CYS A 226 -18.19 -2.06 -19.66
CA CYS A 226 -19.31 -2.78 -20.25
C CYS A 226 -20.63 -2.08 -19.85
N LYS A 227 -21.59 -1.97 -20.77
CA LYS A 227 -22.91 -1.33 -20.51
C LYS A 227 -23.64 -1.89 -19.29
N SER A 228 -23.32 -3.12 -18.86
CA SER A 228 -23.85 -3.75 -17.65
C SER A 228 -23.32 -3.17 -16.32
N GLY A 229 -22.22 -2.41 -16.34
CA GLY A 229 -21.56 -1.86 -15.14
C GLY A 229 -21.93 -0.42 -14.78
N ILE A 230 -22.77 0.25 -15.59
CA ILE A 230 -23.19 1.64 -15.38
C ILE A 230 -23.74 1.93 -13.96
N PRO A 231 -24.61 1.10 -13.36
CA PRO A 231 -25.12 1.39 -12.01
C PRO A 231 -24.02 1.35 -10.95
N ASP A 232 -23.12 0.38 -11.04
CA ASP A 232 -21.98 0.21 -10.11
C ASP A 232 -21.01 1.40 -10.24
N ILE A 233 -20.72 1.85 -11.47
CA ILE A 233 -19.88 3.04 -11.73
C ILE A 233 -20.54 4.31 -11.17
N THR A 234 -21.85 4.46 -11.36
CA THR A 234 -22.58 5.64 -10.90
C THR A 234 -22.57 5.72 -9.37
N SER A 235 -22.77 4.57 -8.71
CA SER A 235 -22.63 4.46 -7.24
C SER A 235 -21.22 4.81 -6.78
N LEU A 236 -20.19 4.25 -7.42
CA LEU A 236 -18.78 4.52 -7.13
C LEU A 236 -18.43 6.01 -7.27
N LEU A 237 -18.77 6.65 -8.40
CA LEU A 237 -18.48 8.06 -8.65
C LEU A 237 -19.22 8.97 -7.67
N ARG A 238 -20.47 8.62 -7.31
CA ARG A 238 -21.22 9.36 -6.28
C ARG A 238 -20.51 9.28 -4.93
N LYS A 239 -20.10 8.10 -4.48
CA LYS A 239 -19.37 7.94 -3.21
C LYS A 239 -18.02 8.64 -3.23
N LEU A 240 -17.29 8.57 -4.34
CA LEU A 240 -16.03 9.30 -4.52
C LEU A 240 -16.21 10.82 -4.47
N SER A 241 -17.31 11.34 -5.03
CA SER A 241 -17.61 12.78 -4.99
C SER A 241 -17.83 13.28 -3.56
N ILE A 242 -18.50 12.49 -2.71
CA ILE A 242 -18.68 12.78 -1.28
C ILE A 242 -17.31 12.79 -0.58
N ILE A 243 -16.49 11.76 -0.79
CA ILE A 243 -15.13 11.69 -0.23
C ILE A 243 -14.31 12.93 -0.62
N ARG A 244 -14.33 13.34 -1.89
CA ARG A 244 -13.58 14.52 -2.36
C ARG A 244 -14.09 15.83 -1.74
N ALA A 245 -15.39 15.94 -1.46
CA ALA A 245 -15.94 17.11 -0.76
C ALA A 245 -15.36 17.25 0.66
N LEU A 246 -15.08 16.12 1.33
CA LEU A 246 -14.48 16.11 2.67
C LEU A 246 -13.04 16.66 2.70
N LEU A 247 -12.34 16.78 1.56
CA LEU A 247 -11.00 17.42 1.53
C LEU A 247 -11.04 18.90 1.91
N THR A 248 -12.14 19.58 1.59
CA THR A 248 -12.29 21.02 1.87
C THR A 248 -12.88 21.32 3.24
N VAL A 249 -13.43 20.31 3.90
CA VAL A 249 -14.11 20.44 5.18
C VAL A 249 -13.16 20.03 6.30
N GLN A 250 -13.21 20.75 7.42
CA GLN A 250 -12.52 20.33 8.62
C GLN A 250 -13.29 19.17 9.25
N MET A 251 -12.78 17.96 9.08
CA MET A 251 -13.43 16.74 9.54
C MET A 251 -13.60 16.68 11.07
N ASP A 252 -14.81 16.35 11.50
CA ASP A 252 -15.22 16.01 12.86
C ASP A 252 -15.96 14.65 12.86
N SER A 253 -16.48 14.20 14.01
CA SER A 253 -17.07 12.87 14.19
C SER A 253 -18.09 12.48 13.12
N ASP A 254 -18.97 13.40 12.70
CA ASP A 254 -19.99 13.11 11.67
C ASP A 254 -19.37 12.87 10.29
N GLU A 255 -18.37 13.67 9.90
CA GLU A 255 -17.64 13.47 8.65
C GLU A 255 -16.82 12.16 8.65
N GLU A 256 -16.30 11.74 9.81
CA GLU A 256 -15.58 10.46 9.93
C GLU A 256 -16.49 9.27 9.62
N VAL A 257 -17.69 9.25 10.17
CA VAL A 257 -18.68 8.18 9.93
C VAL A 257 -19.07 8.15 8.44
N ILE A 258 -19.28 9.32 7.82
CA ILE A 258 -19.59 9.42 6.39
C ILE A 258 -18.43 8.87 5.54
N MET A 259 -17.20 9.21 5.90
CA MET A 259 -16.00 8.74 5.20
C MET A 259 -15.86 7.21 5.30
N ILE A 260 -16.02 6.64 6.50
CA ILE A 260 -15.98 5.18 6.73
C ILE A 260 -17.03 4.47 5.87
N SER A 261 -18.28 4.95 5.91
CA SER A 261 -19.38 4.38 5.10
C SER A 261 -19.09 4.46 3.60
N CYS A 262 -18.59 5.60 3.10
CA CYS A 262 -18.27 5.74 1.69
C CYS A 262 -17.10 4.84 1.24
N LEU A 263 -16.09 4.65 2.08
CA LEU A 263 -14.98 3.75 1.78
C LEU A 263 -15.45 2.29 1.71
N ASN A 264 -16.27 1.85 2.67
CA ASN A 264 -16.84 0.50 2.67
C ASN A 264 -17.68 0.25 1.41
N ASP A 265 -18.54 1.20 1.04
CA ASP A 265 -19.35 1.10 -0.19
C ASP A 265 -18.50 1.02 -1.47
N ILE A 266 -17.35 1.70 -1.52
CA ILE A 266 -16.41 1.59 -2.64
C ILE A 266 -15.72 0.22 -2.64
N MET A 267 -15.33 -0.30 -1.47
CA MET A 267 -14.69 -1.63 -1.35
C MET A 267 -15.64 -2.77 -1.70
N ASP A 268 -16.94 -2.62 -1.48
CA ASP A 268 -17.96 -3.60 -1.85
C ASP A 268 -18.43 -3.48 -3.31
N ASN A 269 -17.95 -2.46 -4.03
CA ASN A 269 -18.30 -2.23 -5.42
C ASN A 269 -17.51 -3.15 -6.37
N ARG A 270 -18.19 -3.81 -7.31
CA ARG A 270 -17.55 -4.74 -8.27
C ARG A 270 -16.54 -4.06 -9.18
N VAL A 271 -16.80 -2.80 -9.57
CA VAL A 271 -15.92 -2.02 -10.47
C VAL A 271 -14.55 -1.80 -9.85
N PHE A 272 -14.48 -1.69 -8.52
CA PHE A 272 -13.22 -1.55 -7.78
C PHE A 272 -12.23 -2.67 -8.11
N TYR A 273 -12.71 -3.92 -8.22
CA TYR A 273 -11.88 -5.09 -8.53
C TYR A 273 -11.78 -5.39 -10.03
N GLN A 274 -12.83 -5.09 -10.81
CA GLN A 274 -12.85 -5.34 -12.26
C GLN A 274 -11.99 -4.36 -13.05
N HIS A 275 -11.91 -3.11 -12.59
CA HIS A 275 -11.23 -2.01 -13.28
C HIS A 275 -10.25 -1.30 -12.33
N PRO A 276 -9.15 -1.97 -11.91
CA PRO A 276 -8.17 -1.40 -10.98
C PRO A 276 -7.46 -0.16 -11.54
N ASP A 277 -7.31 -0.08 -12.86
CA ASP A 277 -6.69 1.04 -13.54
C ASP A 277 -7.58 2.31 -13.51
N LEU A 278 -8.91 2.16 -13.46
CA LEU A 278 -9.86 3.26 -13.28
C LEU A 278 -9.67 3.90 -11.90
N MET A 279 -9.52 3.10 -10.84
CA MET A 279 -9.28 3.61 -9.48
C MET A 279 -7.99 4.44 -9.39
N ARG A 280 -6.96 4.03 -10.14
CA ARG A 280 -5.70 4.75 -10.23
C ARG A 280 -5.83 6.03 -11.05
N SER A 281 -6.52 5.98 -12.18
CA SER A 281 -6.75 7.14 -13.05
C SER A 281 -7.62 8.20 -12.37
N LEU A 282 -8.58 7.78 -11.54
CA LEU A 282 -9.38 8.68 -10.70
C LEU A 282 -8.62 9.16 -9.43
N CYS A 283 -7.34 8.82 -9.25
CA CYS A 283 -6.53 9.20 -8.09
C CYS A 283 -7.25 8.96 -6.74
N VAL A 284 -8.01 7.86 -6.63
CA VAL A 284 -8.79 7.56 -5.41
C VAL A 284 -7.85 7.37 -4.22
N HIS A 285 -6.76 6.65 -4.43
CA HIS A 285 -5.72 6.43 -3.43
C HIS A 285 -5.08 7.73 -2.90
N GLU A 286 -4.77 8.70 -3.77
CA GLU A 286 -4.25 10.01 -3.37
C GLU A 286 -5.25 10.79 -2.51
N THR A 287 -6.52 10.77 -2.90
CA THR A 287 -7.61 11.43 -2.16
C THR A 287 -7.73 10.85 -0.74
N VAL A 288 -7.74 9.52 -0.61
CA VAL A 288 -7.85 8.83 0.69
C VAL A 288 -6.62 9.10 1.56
N MET A 289 -5.41 9.07 0.99
CA MET A 289 -4.18 9.41 1.72
C MET A 289 -4.19 10.84 2.25
N ALA A 290 -4.64 11.81 1.44
CA ALA A 290 -4.70 13.21 1.84
C ALA A 290 -5.66 13.43 3.03
N ILE A 291 -6.86 12.85 2.99
CA ILE A 291 -7.83 12.92 4.10
C ILE A 291 -7.26 12.28 5.36
N MET A 292 -6.67 11.09 5.23
CA MET A 292 -6.07 10.37 6.35
C MET A 292 -4.98 11.19 7.03
N VAL A 293 -4.06 11.80 6.26
CA VAL A 293 -2.97 12.60 6.83
C VAL A 293 -3.47 13.92 7.42
N ASN A 294 -4.46 14.57 6.82
CA ASN A 294 -5.09 15.76 7.40
C ASN A 294 -5.68 15.47 8.79
N ARG A 295 -6.34 14.32 8.96
CA ARG A 295 -6.83 13.88 10.28
C ARG A 295 -5.69 13.55 11.26
N LEU A 296 -4.66 12.82 10.82
CA LEU A 296 -3.52 12.49 11.68
C LEU A 296 -2.80 13.76 12.18
N ASN A 297 -2.58 14.75 11.32
CA ASN A 297 -1.94 16.01 11.69
C ASN A 297 -2.81 16.84 12.65
N LYS A 298 -4.12 16.89 12.44
CA LYS A 298 -5.06 17.53 13.39
C LYS A 298 -4.97 16.86 14.77
N SER A 299 -4.89 15.53 14.81
CA SER A 299 -4.82 14.81 16.08
C SER A 299 -3.55 15.11 16.89
N LYS A 300 -2.40 15.30 16.23
CA LYS A 300 -1.15 15.72 16.89
C LYS A 300 -1.28 17.12 17.50
N GLN A 301 -2.01 18.02 16.85
CA GLN A 301 -2.29 19.37 17.36
C GLN A 301 -3.26 19.35 18.55
N GLU A 302 -4.31 18.53 18.46
CA GLU A 302 -5.29 18.32 19.54
C GLU A 302 -4.63 17.74 20.79
N GLN A 303 -3.75 16.73 20.66
CA GLN A 303 -2.99 16.16 21.78
C GLN A 303 -2.09 17.17 22.50
N THR A 304 -1.60 18.20 21.81
CA THR A 304 -0.78 19.27 22.42
C THR A 304 -1.64 20.28 23.19
N SER A 305 -2.95 20.33 22.90
CA SER A 305 -3.88 21.35 23.43
C SER A 305 -4.79 20.80 24.54
N MET A 306 -4.85 19.48 24.74
CA MET A 306 -5.85 18.79 25.55
C MET A 306 -5.41 18.52 27.00
N SER A 307 -4.73 19.47 27.65
CA SER A 307 -4.41 19.38 29.08
C SER A 307 -5.52 19.92 30.00
N SER A 308 -6.74 20.17 29.50
CA SER A 308 -7.84 20.73 30.30
C SER A 308 -9.21 20.53 29.63
N ILE A 309 -9.94 19.43 29.88
CA ILE A 309 -11.43 19.31 29.76
C ILE A 309 -11.88 17.97 30.41
N ASN A 310 -13.01 17.98 31.13
CA ASN A 310 -13.54 16.89 31.97
C ASN A 310 -14.72 16.09 31.34
N ASP A 311 -14.93 16.11 30.02
CA ASP A 311 -16.01 15.35 29.37
C ASP A 311 -15.52 14.01 28.82
N ILE A 312 -15.57 12.97 29.66
CA ILE A 312 -14.97 11.66 29.40
C ILE A 312 -15.71 10.90 28.27
N ASP A 313 -17.04 10.87 28.26
CA ASP A 313 -17.82 10.05 27.33
C ASP A 313 -17.75 10.55 25.87
N GLY A 314 -17.72 11.87 25.65
CA GLY A 314 -17.56 12.45 24.31
C GLY A 314 -16.14 12.27 23.75
N ILE A 315 -15.13 12.22 24.63
CA ILE A 315 -13.73 11.97 24.26
C ILE A 315 -13.53 10.50 23.85
N ILE A 316 -14.23 9.56 24.49
CA ILE A 316 -14.13 8.12 24.16
C ILE A 316 -14.69 7.87 22.75
N GLN A 317 -15.91 8.34 22.47
CA GLN A 317 -16.57 8.08 21.19
C GLN A 317 -15.87 8.77 20.00
N THR A 318 -15.30 9.97 20.20
CA THR A 318 -14.51 10.67 19.18
C THR A 318 -13.17 9.99 18.92
N ASN A 319 -12.56 9.38 19.93
CA ASN A 319 -11.33 8.60 19.74
C ASN A 319 -11.61 7.26 19.02
N GLU A 320 -12.72 6.58 19.31
CA GLU A 320 -13.12 5.34 18.61
C GLU A 320 -13.36 5.57 17.12
N ASN A 321 -14.15 6.59 16.74
CA ASN A 321 -14.44 6.92 15.34
C ASN A 321 -13.16 7.30 14.57
N LYS A 322 -12.25 8.02 15.21
CA LYS A 322 -10.93 8.35 14.66
C LYS A 322 -10.10 7.10 14.39
N VAL A 323 -10.03 6.21 15.38
CA VAL A 323 -9.29 4.95 15.32
C VAL A 323 -9.89 4.07 14.22
N GLU A 324 -11.20 3.98 14.11
CA GLU A 324 -11.90 3.25 13.04
C GLU A 324 -11.65 3.84 11.66
N LEU A 325 -11.72 5.17 11.51
CA LEU A 325 -11.47 5.87 10.24
C LEU A 325 -10.07 5.56 9.70
N VAL A 326 -9.05 5.71 10.54
CA VAL A 326 -7.67 5.39 10.14
C VAL A 326 -7.54 3.92 9.78
N THR A 327 -8.22 3.02 10.50
CA THR A 327 -8.26 1.57 10.15
C THR A 327 -8.82 1.37 8.76
N THR A 328 -9.96 2.00 8.47
CA THR A 328 -10.71 1.81 7.24
C THR A 328 -9.95 2.37 6.05
N CYS A 329 -9.32 3.55 6.19
CA CYS A 329 -8.40 4.09 5.20
C CYS A 329 -7.23 3.12 4.93
N CYS A 330 -6.61 2.56 5.97
CA CYS A 330 -5.52 1.61 5.83
C CYS A 330 -5.96 0.30 5.14
N LYS A 331 -7.12 -0.25 5.53
CA LYS A 331 -7.73 -1.43 4.89
C LYS A 331 -8.02 -1.17 3.41
N PHE A 332 -8.62 -0.02 3.09
CA PHE A 332 -8.89 0.41 1.71
C PHE A 332 -7.62 0.45 0.86
N LEU A 333 -6.58 1.14 1.33
CA LEU A 333 -5.30 1.27 0.60
C LEU A 333 -4.63 -0.09 0.41
N SER A 334 -4.80 -1.01 1.36
CA SER A 334 -4.28 -2.38 1.29
C SER A 334 -5.00 -3.20 0.21
N TYR A 335 -6.33 -3.13 0.15
CA TYR A 335 -7.09 -3.76 -0.93
C TYR A 335 -6.74 -3.15 -2.29
N PHE A 336 -6.63 -1.82 -2.38
CA PHE A 336 -6.20 -1.12 -3.59
C PHE A 336 -4.86 -1.65 -4.11
N CYS A 337 -3.86 -1.82 -3.23
CA CYS A 337 -2.56 -2.40 -3.61
C CYS A 337 -2.68 -3.83 -4.14
N ARG A 338 -3.53 -4.65 -3.51
CA ARG A 338 -3.73 -6.07 -3.88
C ARG A 338 -4.46 -6.24 -5.22
N THR A 339 -5.21 -5.25 -5.69
CA THR A 339 -5.94 -5.34 -6.97
C THR A 339 -5.03 -5.36 -8.21
N SER A 340 -3.86 -4.71 -8.19
CA SER A 340 -2.98 -4.63 -9.37
C SER A 340 -1.55 -4.26 -9.00
N ARG A 341 -0.57 -4.85 -9.72
CA ARG A 341 0.85 -4.47 -9.62
C ARG A 341 1.10 -2.99 -9.93
N HIS A 342 0.28 -2.39 -10.80
CA HIS A 342 0.40 -0.96 -11.13
C HIS A 342 -0.10 -0.08 -9.98
N ASN A 343 -1.16 -0.51 -9.28
CA ASN A 343 -1.71 0.21 -8.12
C ASN A 343 -0.75 0.16 -6.94
N GLN A 344 -0.16 -1.01 -6.70
CA GLN A 344 0.94 -1.18 -5.76
C GLN A 344 2.12 -0.23 -6.07
N ARG A 345 2.52 -0.13 -7.35
CA ARG A 345 3.59 0.79 -7.77
C ARG A 345 3.20 2.27 -7.58
N ALA A 346 1.95 2.65 -7.82
CA ALA A 346 1.49 4.02 -7.58
C ALA A 346 1.58 4.38 -6.08
N MET A 347 1.10 3.49 -5.20
CA MET A 347 1.23 3.68 -3.74
C MET A 347 2.68 3.77 -3.26
N PHE A 348 3.57 3.06 -3.95
CA PHE A 348 4.99 3.06 -3.64
C PHE A 348 5.66 4.43 -3.81
N GLU A 349 5.21 5.26 -4.75
CA GLU A 349 5.71 6.62 -4.94
C GLU A 349 5.41 7.54 -3.75
N HIS A 350 4.41 7.18 -2.93
CA HIS A 350 4.02 7.90 -1.71
C HIS A 350 4.58 7.29 -0.41
N LEU A 351 5.40 6.23 -0.50
CA LEU A 351 5.88 5.49 0.67
C LEU A 351 6.64 6.37 1.67
N SER A 352 7.54 7.24 1.18
CA SER A 352 8.34 8.11 2.06
C SER A 352 7.48 9.04 2.92
N TYR A 353 6.37 9.51 2.34
CA TYR A 353 5.39 10.38 2.96
C TYR A 353 4.51 9.62 3.98
N LEU A 354 4.10 8.39 3.65
CA LEU A 354 3.42 7.51 4.61
C LEU A 354 4.32 7.18 5.79
N LEU A 355 5.60 6.90 5.55
CA LEU A 355 6.59 6.59 6.58
C LEU A 355 6.89 7.76 7.54
N GLU A 356 6.66 9.01 7.12
CA GLU A 356 6.80 10.20 8.00
C GLU A 356 5.65 10.33 8.99
N ASN A 357 4.47 9.83 8.60
CA ASN A 357 3.26 9.87 9.41
C ASN A 357 3.00 8.54 10.14
N SER A 358 4.04 7.69 10.22
CA SER A 358 3.95 6.25 10.38
C SER A 358 3.89 5.63 11.77
N PRO A 359 4.19 6.31 12.90
CA PRO A 359 4.05 5.67 14.22
C PRO A 359 2.64 5.08 14.40
N MET A 360 1.62 5.75 13.85
CA MET A 360 0.22 5.32 13.91
C MET A 360 -0.25 4.40 12.77
N LEU A 361 0.51 4.29 11.67
CA LEU A 361 0.10 3.54 10.47
C LEU A 361 0.69 2.13 10.43
N LEU A 362 1.89 1.94 10.98
CA LEU A 362 2.54 0.62 11.08
C LEU A 362 2.05 -0.21 12.27
N SER A 363 1.24 0.38 13.15
CA SER A 363 0.59 -0.31 14.28
C SER A 363 -0.44 -1.36 13.82
N ARG A 364 -0.87 -1.35 12.55
CA ARG A 364 -2.01 -2.17 12.08
C ARG A 364 -1.66 -3.27 11.08
N PRO A 365 -2.07 -4.53 11.34
CA PRO A 365 -1.82 -5.67 10.46
C PRO A 365 -2.34 -5.54 9.02
N SER A 366 -3.31 -4.66 8.76
CA SER A 366 -3.97 -4.56 7.46
C SER A 366 -3.06 -4.07 6.32
N LEU A 367 -2.04 -3.24 6.61
CA LEU A 367 -1.08 -2.72 5.62
C LEU A 367 0.06 -3.71 5.28
N ARG A 368 0.00 -4.94 5.82
CA ARG A 368 1.02 -5.97 5.61
C ARG A 368 0.81 -6.70 4.29
N GLY A 369 1.91 -6.87 3.55
CA GLY A 369 1.96 -7.70 2.35
C GLY A 369 1.50 -7.00 1.08
N SER A 370 2.43 -6.29 0.45
CA SER A 370 2.76 -6.42 -0.98
C SER A 370 3.52 -5.17 -1.47
N ALA A 371 4.84 -5.28 -1.65
CA ALA A 371 5.67 -4.60 -2.67
C ALA A 371 7.16 -4.80 -2.33
N THR A 372 8.00 -4.99 -3.35
CA THR A 372 9.45 -4.78 -3.24
C THR A 372 9.70 -3.29 -3.07
N LEU A 373 10.09 -2.88 -1.87
CA LEU A 373 10.19 -1.47 -1.47
C LEU A 373 11.57 -0.88 -1.86
N ASP A 374 11.70 0.44 -1.86
CA ASP A 374 12.99 1.15 -1.84
C ASP A 374 13.46 1.05 -0.40
N VAL A 375 14.01 -0.13 -0.11
CA VAL A 375 14.44 -0.57 1.20
C VAL A 375 15.43 0.42 1.80
N ALA A 376 16.16 1.20 0.98
CA ALA A 376 17.15 2.14 1.50
C ALA A 376 16.55 3.34 2.22
N SER A 377 15.50 3.97 1.67
CA SER A 377 14.83 5.11 2.29
C SER A 377 13.94 4.65 3.47
N ALA A 378 13.22 3.54 3.29
CA ALA A 378 12.38 2.97 4.33
C ALA A 378 13.19 2.42 5.52
N SER A 379 14.21 1.59 5.27
CA SER A 379 14.96 0.91 6.34
C SER A 379 15.75 1.88 7.22
N LYS A 380 16.21 3.01 6.70
CA LYS A 380 16.90 4.03 7.51
C LYS A 380 15.96 4.70 8.52
N LYS A 381 14.74 5.04 8.08
CA LYS A 381 13.71 5.63 8.95
C LYS A 381 13.22 4.59 9.96
N ILE A 382 12.92 3.37 9.49
CA ILE A 382 12.49 2.27 10.35
C ILE A 382 13.55 1.90 11.38
N ALA A 383 14.82 1.83 11.00
CA ALA A 383 15.91 1.60 11.97
C ALA A 383 16.08 2.76 12.97
N SER A 384 15.57 3.97 12.67
CA SER A 384 15.53 5.07 13.66
C SER A 384 14.40 4.87 14.65
N TYR A 385 13.20 4.49 14.17
CA TYR A 385 12.06 4.18 15.04
C TYR A 385 12.34 2.96 15.91
N LEU A 386 12.88 1.89 15.33
CA LEU A 386 13.26 0.66 16.04
C LEU A 386 14.35 0.91 17.10
N SER A 387 15.28 1.83 16.84
CA SER A 387 16.26 2.27 17.85
C SER A 387 15.58 3.01 19.01
N GLY A 388 14.54 3.80 18.73
CA GLY A 388 13.67 4.40 19.75
C GLY A 388 12.98 3.32 20.57
N CYS A 389 12.27 2.38 19.92
CA CYS A 389 11.61 1.26 20.59
C CYS A 389 12.55 0.49 21.52
N GLY A 390 13.81 0.26 21.14
CA GLY A 390 14.76 -0.40 22.02
C GLY A 390 15.21 0.43 23.24
N THR A 391 15.11 1.75 23.22
CA THR A 391 15.71 2.64 24.23
C THR A 391 14.70 3.41 25.06
N THR A 392 13.45 3.50 24.60
CA THR A 392 12.37 4.22 25.26
C THR A 392 11.24 3.27 25.59
N ARG A 393 10.70 3.40 26.80
CA ARG A 393 9.44 2.74 27.19
C ARG A 393 8.26 3.28 26.41
N ASN A 394 7.22 2.46 26.28
CA ASN A 394 5.93 2.89 25.75
C ASN A 394 5.15 3.68 26.81
N GLU A 395 5.05 5.00 26.66
CA GLU A 395 4.37 5.89 27.63
C GLU A 395 2.86 5.61 27.72
N GLU A 396 2.23 5.24 26.61
CA GLU A 396 0.79 4.97 26.54
C GLU A 396 0.43 3.73 27.37
N LEU A 397 1.17 2.63 27.18
CA LEU A 397 0.97 1.40 27.96
C LEU A 397 1.31 1.61 29.44
N PHE A 398 2.37 2.36 29.74
CA PHE A 398 2.73 2.67 31.12
C PHE A 398 1.59 3.43 31.84
N LEU A 399 0.97 4.41 31.18
CA LEU A 399 -0.17 5.15 31.73
C LEU A 399 -1.42 4.28 31.90
N GLN A 400 -1.59 3.24 31.08
CA GLN A 400 -2.67 2.24 31.21
C GLN A 400 -2.41 1.21 32.34
N GLY A 401 -1.31 1.34 33.09
CA GLY A 401 -0.98 0.48 34.22
C GLY A 401 -0.22 -0.79 33.85
N TYR A 402 0.34 -0.87 32.64
CA TYR A 402 1.32 -1.91 32.31
C TYR A 402 2.64 -1.71 33.04
N HIS A 403 3.35 -2.80 33.28
CA HIS A 403 4.66 -2.77 33.94
C HIS A 403 5.73 -2.15 33.02
N ASP A 404 6.72 -1.47 33.60
CA ASP A 404 7.77 -0.79 32.84
C ASP A 404 8.94 -1.72 32.57
N ILE A 405 9.07 -2.18 31.32
CA ILE A 405 10.22 -2.98 30.85
C ILE A 405 11.36 -2.10 30.31
N GLY A 406 11.18 -0.78 30.18
CA GLY A 406 12.21 0.14 29.70
C GLY A 406 12.43 0.16 28.18
N TRP A 407 11.66 -0.61 27.41
CA TRP A 407 11.67 -0.65 25.94
C TRP A 407 10.28 -1.02 25.39
N ASP A 408 10.09 -1.01 24.08
CA ASP A 408 8.82 -1.28 23.40
C ASP A 408 8.93 -2.46 22.42
N PRO A 409 8.64 -3.70 22.87
CA PRO A 409 8.61 -4.87 22.00
C PRO A 409 7.42 -4.86 21.05
N VAL A 410 6.29 -4.24 21.43
CA VAL A 410 5.02 -4.25 20.69
C VAL A 410 5.16 -3.51 19.37
N ASP A 411 5.71 -2.29 19.39
CA ASP A 411 5.99 -1.57 18.16
C ASP A 411 7.24 -2.11 17.46
N GLY A 412 8.23 -2.58 18.22
CA GLY A 412 9.44 -3.20 17.70
C GLY A 412 9.17 -4.37 16.76
N GLU A 413 8.31 -5.32 17.16
CA GLU A 413 7.98 -6.49 16.36
C GLU A 413 7.34 -6.12 15.02
N ARG A 414 6.54 -5.05 14.99
CA ARG A 414 5.83 -4.56 13.80
C ARG A 414 6.79 -3.99 12.78
N PHE A 415 7.78 -3.21 13.24
CA PHE A 415 8.85 -2.68 12.39
C PHE A 415 9.72 -3.80 11.81
N LEU A 416 10.03 -4.83 12.62
CA LEU A 416 10.80 -5.99 12.16
C LEU A 416 10.02 -6.82 11.13
N ASP A 417 8.72 -7.04 11.34
CA ASP A 417 7.85 -7.76 10.40
C ASP A 417 7.80 -7.04 9.04
N PHE A 418 7.78 -5.70 9.03
CA PHE A 418 7.90 -4.92 7.80
C PHE A 418 9.24 -5.15 7.08
N LEU A 419 10.37 -5.13 7.81
CA LEU A 419 11.69 -5.39 7.24
C LEU A 419 11.79 -6.82 6.68
N LYS A 420 11.11 -7.79 7.30
CA LYS A 420 11.04 -9.17 6.79
C LYS A 420 10.42 -9.22 5.38
N PHE A 421 9.34 -8.48 5.13
CA PHE A 421 8.74 -8.39 3.79
C PHE A 421 9.61 -7.64 2.77
N CYS A 422 10.52 -6.75 3.23
CA CYS A 422 11.49 -6.09 2.36
C CYS A 422 12.59 -7.05 1.88
N VAL A 423 12.99 -7.98 2.74
CA VAL A 423 14.09 -8.93 2.50
C VAL A 423 13.60 -10.20 1.81
N TRP A 424 12.37 -10.64 2.05
CA TRP A 424 11.86 -11.91 1.56
C TRP A 424 10.62 -11.75 0.67
N VAL A 425 10.73 -12.17 -0.58
CA VAL A 425 9.66 -12.03 -1.58
C VAL A 425 9.54 -13.33 -2.37
N ASN A 426 8.31 -13.88 -2.46
CA ASN A 426 7.97 -15.06 -3.25
C ASN A 426 8.87 -16.29 -3.02
N GLY A 427 9.29 -16.54 -1.79
CA GLY A 427 10.13 -17.71 -1.46
C GLY A 427 11.63 -17.49 -1.66
N HIS A 428 12.07 -16.26 -1.97
CA HIS A 428 13.46 -15.94 -2.19
C HIS A 428 13.90 -14.70 -1.38
N THR A 429 15.16 -14.72 -0.94
CA THR A 429 15.81 -13.56 -0.31
C THR A 429 16.29 -12.59 -1.40
N VAL A 430 15.97 -11.30 -1.22
CA VAL A 430 16.54 -10.20 -2.01
C VAL A 430 17.87 -9.79 -1.38
N GLU A 431 18.98 -10.32 -1.92
CA GLU A 431 20.34 -10.19 -1.35
C GLU A 431 20.79 -8.74 -1.11
N GLU A 432 20.45 -7.81 -2.00
CA GLU A 432 20.81 -6.38 -1.84
C GLU A 432 20.10 -5.74 -0.64
N ASN A 433 18.83 -6.08 -0.43
CA ASN A 433 18.03 -5.62 0.69
C ASN A 433 18.51 -6.25 1.99
N ALA A 434 18.78 -7.56 1.98
CA ALA A 434 19.34 -8.31 3.09
C ALA A 434 20.65 -7.70 3.62
N ASP A 435 21.62 -7.43 2.73
CA ASP A 435 22.91 -6.85 3.09
C ASP A 435 22.77 -5.42 3.66
N LEU A 436 21.81 -4.65 3.16
CA LEU A 436 21.52 -3.33 3.71
C LEU A 436 20.91 -3.42 5.12
N VAL A 437 19.85 -4.22 5.29
CA VAL A 437 19.14 -4.38 6.57
C VAL A 437 20.08 -4.96 7.63
N ALA A 438 20.83 -6.02 7.31
CA ALA A 438 21.79 -6.61 8.24
C ALA A 438 22.83 -5.58 8.72
N ARG A 439 23.42 -4.80 7.80
CA ARG A 439 24.40 -3.77 8.18
C ARG A 439 23.79 -2.63 9.00
N LEU A 440 22.54 -2.26 8.73
CA LEU A 440 21.84 -1.23 9.50
C LEU A 440 21.59 -1.69 10.95
N LEU A 441 21.08 -2.91 11.12
CA LEU A 441 20.81 -3.48 12.44
C LEU A 441 22.09 -3.75 13.23
N ILE A 442 23.14 -4.32 12.61
CA ILE A 442 24.42 -4.58 13.29
C ILE A 442 25.11 -3.28 13.72
N ARG A 443 24.96 -2.18 12.97
CA ARG A 443 25.54 -0.88 13.34
C ARG A 443 24.78 -0.16 14.46
N ARG A 444 23.53 -0.56 14.75
CA ARG A 444 22.68 0.01 15.78
C ARG A 444 22.19 -1.11 16.69
N SER A 445 23.02 -1.50 17.65
CA SER A 445 22.69 -2.54 18.64
C SER A 445 21.41 -2.25 19.41
N ASP A 446 20.99 -0.98 19.50
CA ASP A 446 19.74 -0.57 20.12
C ASP A 446 18.51 -1.21 19.46
N CYS A 447 18.59 -1.50 18.15
CA CYS A 447 17.52 -2.13 17.37
C CYS A 447 17.33 -3.63 17.65
N LEU A 448 18.29 -4.28 18.33
CA LEU A 448 18.28 -5.74 18.54
C LEU A 448 17.49 -6.17 19.79
N GLY A 449 16.93 -5.21 20.53
CA GLY A 449 16.37 -5.44 21.86
C GLY A 449 17.46 -5.50 22.94
N PRO A 450 17.11 -5.36 24.23
CA PRO A 450 18.07 -5.30 25.33
C PRO A 450 18.95 -6.56 25.47
N ALA A 451 18.40 -7.75 25.19
CA ALA A 451 19.08 -9.02 25.46
C ALA A 451 20.25 -9.31 24.53
N LEU A 452 20.19 -8.81 23.30
CA LEU A 452 21.19 -9.03 22.24
C LEU A 452 22.20 -7.88 22.11
N ARG A 453 22.20 -6.93 23.05
CA ARG A 453 23.23 -5.89 23.16
C ARG A 453 24.51 -6.47 23.73
N SER A 454 25.62 -5.73 23.60
CA SER A 454 26.92 -6.11 24.17
C SER A 454 26.90 -6.29 25.70
N GLU A 455 25.96 -5.63 26.39
CA GLU A 455 25.74 -5.72 27.85
C GLU A 455 24.57 -6.65 28.22
N GLY A 456 23.92 -7.27 27.22
CA GLY A 456 22.72 -8.08 27.41
C GLY A 456 23.00 -9.47 27.98
N GLY A 457 21.97 -10.07 28.57
CA GLY A 457 22.03 -11.40 29.20
C GLY A 457 21.94 -12.59 28.24
N GLY A 458 21.84 -12.36 26.93
CA GLY A 458 21.68 -13.41 25.91
C GLY A 458 20.23 -13.77 25.60
N LEU A 459 20.02 -14.42 24.44
CA LEU A 459 18.68 -14.75 23.93
C LEU A 459 17.93 -15.74 24.82
N LEU A 460 18.64 -16.77 25.33
CA LEU A 460 18.04 -17.80 26.16
C LEU A 460 17.45 -17.23 27.44
N LYS A 461 18.20 -16.34 28.10
CA LYS A 461 17.77 -15.69 29.33
C LYS A 461 16.51 -14.86 29.10
N ALA A 462 16.49 -14.03 28.05
CA ALA A 462 15.32 -13.19 27.74
C ALA A 462 14.06 -14.00 27.41
N ILE A 463 14.19 -15.08 26.63
CA ILE A 463 13.04 -15.95 26.33
C ILE A 463 12.54 -16.65 27.59
N ARG A 464 13.43 -17.09 28.49
CA ARG A 464 13.03 -17.70 29.77
C ARG A 464 12.34 -16.68 30.69
N GLU A 465 12.86 -15.47 30.79
CA GLU A 465 12.25 -14.36 31.55
C GLU A 465 10.86 -14.01 31.02
N GLY A 466 10.68 -13.90 29.70
CA GLY A 466 9.37 -13.67 29.09
C GLY A 466 8.38 -14.81 29.35
N ILE A 467 8.81 -16.08 29.25
CA ILE A 467 7.93 -17.23 29.58
C ILE A 467 7.58 -17.26 31.07
N ALA A 468 8.53 -16.97 31.96
CA ALA A 468 8.29 -16.91 33.40
C ALA A 468 7.22 -15.86 33.74
N GLN A 469 7.28 -14.68 33.11
CA GLN A 469 6.30 -13.60 33.28
C GLN A 469 4.91 -13.98 32.74
N LEU A 470 4.85 -14.57 31.54
CA LEU A 470 3.61 -15.11 30.99
C LEU A 470 2.95 -16.11 31.94
N LEU A 471 3.74 -17.02 32.51
CA LEU A 471 3.24 -18.01 33.45
C LEU A 471 2.87 -17.43 34.80
N TYR A 472 3.57 -16.40 35.27
CA TYR A 472 3.19 -15.66 36.46
C TYR A 472 1.79 -15.04 36.31
N ILE A 473 1.54 -14.36 35.19
CA ILE A 473 0.24 -13.77 34.87
C ILE A 473 -0.83 -14.86 34.76
N ALA A 474 -0.56 -15.91 34.00
CA ALA A 474 -1.49 -17.03 33.82
C ALA A 474 -1.82 -17.74 35.15
N ARG A 475 -0.84 -17.91 36.04
CA ARG A 475 -1.03 -18.47 37.39
C ARG A 475 -1.90 -17.57 38.26
N ARG A 476 -1.83 -16.25 38.13
CA ARG A 476 -2.70 -15.32 38.88
C ARG A 476 -4.14 -15.34 38.37
N GLN A 477 -4.33 -15.56 37.08
CA GLN A 477 -5.67 -15.72 36.48
C GLN A 477 -6.30 -17.06 36.87
N ASN A 478 -5.54 -18.15 36.76
CA ASN A 478 -5.99 -19.51 37.03
C ASN A 478 -5.10 -20.16 38.10
N PRO A 479 -5.27 -19.80 39.38
CA PRO A 479 -4.40 -20.26 40.45
C PRO A 479 -4.50 -21.77 40.70
N ASP A 480 -5.59 -22.42 40.29
CA ASP A 480 -5.82 -23.85 40.52
C ASP A 480 -5.37 -24.73 39.34
N ASP A 481 -4.80 -24.18 38.27
CA ASP A 481 -4.34 -24.97 37.11
C ASP A 481 -3.01 -25.68 37.44
N PRO A 482 -3.01 -27.03 37.56
CA PRO A 482 -1.80 -27.78 37.93
C PRO A 482 -0.74 -27.76 36.82
N VAL A 483 -1.12 -27.57 35.55
CA VAL A 483 -0.19 -27.53 34.42
C VAL A 483 0.61 -26.23 34.45
N ILE A 484 -0.06 -25.10 34.65
CA ILE A 484 0.58 -23.78 34.75
C ILE A 484 1.48 -23.70 35.99
N GLN A 485 1.02 -24.23 37.14
CA GLN A 485 1.84 -24.29 38.34
C GLN A 485 3.12 -25.11 38.16
N ALA A 486 3.00 -26.30 37.56
CA ALA A 486 4.15 -27.16 37.32
C ALA A 486 5.14 -26.51 36.34
N ALA A 487 4.64 -25.90 35.27
CA ALA A 487 5.47 -25.20 34.28
C ALA A 487 6.18 -23.98 34.89
N TYR A 488 5.50 -23.18 35.72
CA TYR A 488 6.10 -22.04 36.40
C TYR A 488 7.22 -22.47 37.36
N GLN A 489 6.99 -23.55 38.13
CA GLN A 489 7.98 -24.07 39.06
C GLN A 489 9.21 -24.63 38.33
N GLU A 490 9.01 -25.37 37.23
CA GLU A 490 10.11 -25.91 36.42
C GLU A 490 11.03 -24.80 35.87
N ILE A 491 10.48 -23.63 35.52
CA ILE A 491 11.28 -22.51 34.99
C ILE A 491 12.02 -21.76 36.10
N ILE A 492 11.43 -21.60 37.29
CA ILE A 492 12.04 -20.82 38.38
C ILE A 492 13.06 -21.60 39.18
N ASP A 493 12.91 -22.93 39.25
CA ASP A 493 13.87 -23.80 39.92
C ASP A 493 15.24 -23.82 39.21
N ASP A 494 15.36 -23.24 38.02
CA ASP A 494 16.63 -23.00 37.36
C ASP A 494 17.46 -21.94 38.15
N GLU A 495 18.71 -22.28 38.50
CA GLU A 495 19.63 -21.41 39.25
C GLU A 495 19.78 -20.02 38.61
N SER A 496 19.63 -19.92 37.29
CA SER A 496 19.71 -18.66 36.55
C SER A 496 18.54 -17.70 36.79
N MET A 497 17.42 -18.18 37.36
CA MET A 497 16.16 -17.44 37.53
C MET A 497 15.82 -17.07 38.99
N HIS A 498 16.65 -17.48 39.96
CA HIS A 498 16.34 -17.36 41.40
C HIS A 498 16.14 -15.91 41.90
N ASN A 499 16.83 -14.93 41.32
CA ASN A 499 16.71 -13.52 41.73
C ASN A 499 15.39 -12.87 41.30
N LEU A 500 14.73 -13.41 40.27
CA LEU A 500 13.52 -12.83 39.70
C LEU A 500 12.28 -13.10 40.55
N ASN A 501 12.25 -14.22 41.28
CA ASN A 501 11.11 -14.63 42.10
C ASN A 501 10.81 -13.64 43.26
N GLU A 502 11.83 -12.94 43.77
CA GLU A 502 11.67 -11.89 44.80
C GLU A 502 11.23 -10.54 44.20
N GLU A 503 11.54 -10.27 42.94
CA GLU A 503 11.22 -9.02 42.24
C GLU A 503 9.76 -9.01 41.74
N TYR A 504 9.23 -10.17 41.32
CA TYR A 504 7.88 -10.30 40.77
C TYR A 504 6.74 -10.17 41.80
N ASP A 505 6.94 -10.55 43.06
CA ASP A 505 5.91 -10.43 44.09
C ASP A 505 5.57 -8.96 44.44
N HIS A 506 6.42 -8.01 44.03
CA HIS A 506 6.24 -6.57 44.24
C HIS A 506 5.75 -5.80 43.01
N LEU A 507 5.71 -6.42 41.83
CA LEU A 507 5.30 -5.76 40.59
C LEU A 507 3.76 -5.64 40.51
N GLN A 508 3.27 -4.40 40.37
CA GLN A 508 1.88 -4.15 39.97
C GLN A 508 1.73 -4.48 38.49
N VAL A 509 1.31 -5.71 38.19
CA VAL A 509 1.04 -6.17 36.83
C VAL A 509 -0.46 -6.04 36.52
N ARG A 510 -0.81 -5.41 35.40
CA ARG A 510 -2.18 -5.38 34.88
C ARG A 510 -2.59 -6.81 34.49
N LEU A 511 -3.66 -7.30 35.10
CA LEU A 511 -4.25 -8.61 34.77
C LEU A 511 -5.32 -8.43 33.68
N PRO A 512 -5.41 -9.36 32.71
CA PRO A 512 -6.50 -9.36 31.74
C PRO A 512 -7.84 -9.64 32.43
N TYR A 513 -8.87 -8.86 32.11
CA TYR A 513 -10.27 -9.15 32.48
C TYR A 513 -10.93 -10.01 31.39
N ALA A 514 -12.00 -10.74 31.74
CA ALA A 514 -12.62 -11.74 30.87
C ALA A 514 -13.16 -11.20 29.51
N ASP A 515 -13.29 -9.88 29.35
CA ASP A 515 -13.78 -9.21 28.14
C ASP A 515 -12.86 -8.03 27.70
N ASP A 516 -11.61 -7.99 28.15
CA ASP A 516 -10.65 -6.93 27.79
C ASP A 516 -10.01 -7.21 26.42
N GLU A 517 -10.75 -6.99 25.33
CA GLU A 517 -10.25 -7.14 23.96
C GLU A 517 -9.05 -6.21 23.63
N GLU A 518 -8.84 -5.18 24.45
CA GLU A 518 -7.74 -4.23 24.33
C GLU A 518 -6.50 -4.65 25.14
N TYR A 519 -6.56 -5.77 25.86
CA TYR A 519 -5.42 -6.26 26.61
C TYR A 519 -4.28 -6.68 25.67
N ILE A 520 -3.15 -5.97 25.80
CA ILE A 520 -1.90 -6.31 25.14
C ILE A 520 -1.02 -7.14 26.08
N ASP A 521 -0.64 -8.32 25.63
CA ASP A 521 0.34 -9.15 26.32
C ASP A 521 1.77 -8.72 25.92
N LEU A 522 2.40 -7.93 26.80
CA LEU A 522 3.75 -7.41 26.61
C LEU A 522 4.81 -8.51 26.51
N ASP A 523 4.67 -9.55 27.34
CA ASP A 523 5.64 -10.63 27.44
C ASP A 523 5.55 -11.55 26.21
N ALA A 524 4.34 -11.79 25.70
CA ALA A 524 4.16 -12.47 24.42
C ALA A 524 4.73 -11.65 23.24
N ALA A 525 4.61 -10.31 23.29
CA ALA A 525 5.20 -9.43 22.30
C ALA A 525 6.74 -9.45 22.37
N GLU A 526 7.35 -9.59 23.55
CA GLU A 526 8.80 -9.78 23.70
C GLU A 526 9.27 -11.08 23.02
N LEU A 527 8.58 -12.20 23.26
CA LEU A 527 8.89 -13.46 22.59
C LEU A 527 8.77 -13.34 21.07
N SER A 528 7.70 -12.70 20.60
CA SER A 528 7.42 -12.48 19.18
C SER A 528 8.47 -11.56 18.53
N PHE A 529 8.92 -10.51 19.23
CA PHE A 529 9.99 -9.62 18.81
C PHE A 529 11.28 -10.39 18.51
N TYR A 530 11.76 -11.20 19.47
CA TYR A 530 13.01 -11.96 19.28
C TYR A 530 12.86 -13.06 18.23
N ALA A 531 11.68 -13.68 18.13
CA ALA A 531 11.40 -14.66 17.07
C ALA A 531 11.48 -14.02 15.68
N ILE A 532 10.79 -12.90 15.45
CA ILE A 532 10.79 -12.19 14.17
C ILE A 532 12.18 -11.64 13.86
N LEU A 533 12.92 -11.15 14.87
CA LEU A 533 14.30 -10.71 14.70
C LEU A 533 15.20 -11.86 14.23
N GLY A 534 15.08 -13.04 14.86
CA GLY A 534 15.76 -14.26 14.45
C GLY A 534 15.42 -14.66 13.01
N GLU A 535 14.14 -14.66 12.66
CA GLU A 535 13.67 -14.95 11.30
C GLU A 535 14.28 -13.97 10.27
N LEU A 536 14.22 -12.67 10.56
CA LEU A 536 14.74 -11.61 9.70
C LEU A 536 16.25 -11.76 9.50
N LEU A 537 17.02 -11.93 10.56
CA LEU A 537 18.47 -12.09 10.49
C LEU A 537 18.87 -13.39 9.79
N GLY A 538 18.13 -14.48 10.01
CA GLY A 538 18.32 -15.74 9.29
C GLY A 538 18.09 -15.59 7.79
N ARG A 539 17.06 -14.82 7.39
CA ARG A 539 16.80 -14.50 5.98
C ARG A 539 17.81 -13.52 5.40
N CYS A 540 18.39 -12.65 6.22
CA CYS A 540 19.49 -11.78 5.81
C CYS A 540 20.84 -12.50 5.69
N ALA A 541 20.95 -13.73 6.20
CA ALA A 541 22.19 -14.47 6.14
C ALA A 541 22.51 -14.85 4.67
N PRO A 542 23.76 -14.61 4.22
CA PRO A 542 24.14 -14.85 2.83
C PRO A 542 24.06 -16.35 2.49
N SER A 543 23.57 -16.65 1.29
CA SER A 543 23.44 -18.02 0.80
C SER A 543 24.78 -18.76 0.69
N GLU A 544 24.75 -20.09 0.87
CA GLU A 544 25.96 -20.92 0.79
C GLU A 544 26.68 -20.82 -0.56
N GLU A 545 25.93 -20.65 -1.65
CA GLU A 545 26.49 -20.45 -2.98
C GLU A 545 27.31 -19.15 -3.06
N THR A 546 26.80 -18.06 -2.47
CA THR A 546 27.49 -16.77 -2.42
C THR A 546 28.79 -16.83 -1.60
N ILE A 547 28.81 -17.66 -0.56
CA ILE A 547 29.99 -17.91 0.26
C ILE A 547 31.02 -18.74 -0.52
N LYS A 548 30.58 -19.78 -1.24
CA LYS A 548 31.44 -20.61 -2.10
C LYS A 548 32.11 -19.80 -3.22
N MET A 549 31.47 -18.73 -3.68
CA MET A 549 32.07 -17.76 -4.61
C MET A 549 33.16 -16.87 -4.00
N GLY A 550 33.51 -17.02 -2.71
CA GLY A 550 34.65 -16.35 -2.08
C GLY A 550 34.47 -14.87 -1.77
N LYS A 551 33.23 -14.35 -1.74
CA LYS A 551 32.97 -12.94 -1.43
C LYS A 551 33.27 -12.66 0.05
N GLN A 552 34.36 -11.93 0.32
CA GLN A 552 34.79 -11.57 1.69
C GLN A 552 33.69 -10.88 2.53
N ASN A 553 32.85 -10.06 1.89
CA ASN A 553 31.75 -9.37 2.57
C ASN A 553 30.70 -10.35 3.14
N ALA A 554 30.36 -11.40 2.39
CA ALA A 554 29.41 -12.43 2.84
C ALA A 554 29.97 -13.24 4.02
N ILE A 555 31.27 -13.57 4.00
CA ILE A 555 31.94 -14.27 5.09
C ILE A 555 31.95 -13.41 6.37
N ARG A 556 32.27 -12.12 6.24
CA ARG A 556 32.23 -11.17 7.37
C ARG A 556 30.82 -11.02 7.93
N ALA A 557 29.81 -10.85 7.08
CA ALA A 557 28.43 -10.74 7.50
C ALA A 557 27.96 -11.99 8.27
N LYS A 558 28.25 -13.20 7.76
CA LYS A 558 27.93 -14.46 8.45
C LYS A 558 28.66 -14.56 9.79
N SER A 559 29.92 -14.14 9.87
CA SER A 559 30.67 -14.10 11.14
C SER A 559 30.06 -13.13 12.15
N SER A 560 29.58 -11.96 11.71
CA SER A 560 28.90 -11.01 12.58
C SER A 560 27.57 -11.57 13.11
N LEU A 561 26.79 -12.26 12.26
CA LEU A 561 25.56 -12.90 12.70
C LEU A 561 25.82 -14.01 13.73
N LYS A 562 26.89 -14.81 13.55
CA LYS A 562 27.32 -15.82 14.53
C LYS A 562 27.74 -15.22 15.87
N SER A 563 28.26 -13.99 15.89
CA SER A 563 28.63 -13.32 17.15
C SER A 563 27.45 -12.72 17.93
N LEU A 564 26.27 -12.58 17.30
CA LEU A 564 25.09 -11.98 17.95
C LEU A 564 24.36 -12.96 18.85
N VAL A 565 24.18 -14.20 18.41
CA VAL A 565 23.47 -15.25 19.15
C VAL A 565 24.34 -16.48 19.18
N SER A 566 24.69 -16.96 20.38
CA SER A 566 25.57 -18.12 20.55
C SER A 566 24.87 -19.44 20.19
N MET A 567 25.64 -20.49 19.88
CA MET A 567 25.07 -21.81 19.63
C MET A 567 24.36 -22.37 20.88
N HIS A 568 24.93 -22.12 22.06
CA HIS A 568 24.33 -22.50 23.35
C HIS A 568 22.96 -21.85 23.56
N ASP A 569 22.80 -20.57 23.20
CA ASP A 569 21.49 -19.91 23.30
C ASP A 569 20.46 -20.54 22.36
N LEU A 570 20.87 -20.89 21.14
CA LEU A 570 19.97 -21.53 20.17
C LEU A 570 19.52 -22.91 20.64
N GLU A 571 20.46 -23.76 21.08
CA GLU A 571 20.18 -25.08 21.65
C GLU A 571 19.26 -24.95 22.86
N GLY A 572 19.57 -24.05 23.79
CA GLY A 572 18.77 -23.83 24.99
C GLY A 572 17.34 -23.37 24.70
N VAL A 573 17.14 -22.47 23.74
CA VAL A 573 15.81 -21.97 23.36
C VAL A 573 15.00 -23.07 22.67
N LEU A 574 15.63 -23.85 21.79
CA LEU A 574 14.97 -24.98 21.13
C LEU A 574 14.65 -26.12 22.11
N GLY A 575 15.45 -26.28 23.17
CA GLY A 575 15.21 -27.27 24.24
C GLY A 575 14.09 -26.89 25.22
N LEU A 576 13.57 -25.66 25.20
CA LEU A 576 12.44 -25.26 26.04
C LEU A 576 11.18 -26.05 25.68
N LYS A 577 10.46 -26.53 26.69
CA LYS A 577 9.28 -27.37 26.48
C LYS A 577 8.04 -26.54 26.14
N PHE A 578 7.17 -27.09 25.29
CA PHE A 578 5.85 -26.53 25.07
C PHE A 578 4.91 -26.86 26.23
N ILE A 579 4.08 -25.90 26.60
CA ILE A 579 2.99 -26.10 27.54
C ILE A 579 1.81 -26.64 26.75
N LEU A 580 1.21 -27.74 27.23
CA LEU A 580 0.09 -28.38 26.58
C LEU A 580 -1.17 -28.06 27.37
N SER A 581 -2.17 -27.48 26.69
CA SER A 581 -3.52 -27.31 27.22
C SER A 581 -4.50 -28.17 26.41
N ASN A 582 -5.53 -28.69 27.09
CA ASN A 582 -6.64 -29.40 26.45
C ASN A 582 -7.70 -28.43 25.91
N GLU A 583 -7.59 -27.13 26.20
CA GLU A 583 -8.48 -26.11 25.64
C GLU A 583 -8.12 -25.77 24.19
N ASN A 584 -9.09 -25.22 23.45
CA ASN A 584 -8.92 -24.82 22.06
C ASN A 584 -8.10 -23.53 21.90
N SER A 585 -7.71 -22.87 22.99
CA SER A 585 -6.91 -21.64 23.00
C SER A 585 -5.41 -21.95 23.00
N MET A 586 -4.61 -21.03 22.46
CA MET A 586 -3.16 -21.13 22.52
C MET A 586 -2.69 -20.99 23.99
N PRO A 587 -1.94 -21.96 24.54
CA PRO A 587 -1.45 -21.86 25.91
C PRO A 587 -0.44 -20.71 26.06
N PRO A 588 -0.35 -20.10 27.26
CA PRO A 588 0.63 -19.04 27.53
C PRO A 588 2.06 -19.61 27.46
N GLY A 589 2.99 -18.83 26.90
CA GLY A 589 4.40 -19.18 26.81
C GLY A 589 4.91 -19.35 25.37
N LEU A 590 5.88 -20.26 25.19
CA LEU A 590 6.55 -20.46 23.91
C LEU A 590 5.62 -21.09 22.87
N GLN A 591 5.48 -20.46 21.71
CA GLN A 591 4.70 -20.98 20.59
C GLN A 591 5.58 -21.72 19.57
N PRO A 592 5.03 -22.68 18.79
CA PRO A 592 5.76 -23.36 17.73
C PRO A 592 6.35 -22.44 16.65
N SER A 593 5.68 -21.30 16.38
CA SER A 593 6.16 -20.23 15.49
C SER A 593 7.48 -19.61 15.95
N HIS A 594 7.69 -19.51 17.27
CA HIS A 594 8.93 -18.99 17.85
C HIS A 594 10.09 -19.93 17.54
N LYS A 595 9.96 -21.23 17.87
CA LYS A 595 10.99 -22.23 17.54
C LYS A 595 11.26 -22.32 16.05
N MET A 596 10.21 -22.25 15.21
CA MET A 596 10.35 -22.23 13.75
C MET A 596 11.31 -21.14 13.26
N SER A 597 11.18 -19.93 13.81
CA SER A 597 12.01 -18.78 13.45
C SER A 597 13.46 -18.95 13.90
N ILE A 598 13.68 -19.54 15.08
CA ILE A 598 15.01 -19.85 15.62
C ILE A 598 15.70 -20.95 14.80
N ILE A 599 14.98 -22.00 14.37
CA ILE A 599 15.53 -23.03 13.47
C ILE A 599 15.98 -22.40 12.15
N LEU A 600 15.19 -21.49 11.58
CA LEU A 600 15.57 -20.80 10.34
C LEU A 600 16.89 -20.02 10.52
N PHE A 601 17.05 -19.33 11.65
CA PHE A 601 18.30 -18.64 11.98
C PHE A 601 19.47 -19.62 12.09
N LEU A 602 19.28 -20.73 12.82
CA LEU A 602 20.27 -21.78 12.98
C LEU A 602 20.74 -22.32 11.61
N GLU A 603 19.81 -22.79 10.78
CA GLU A 603 20.11 -23.39 9.48
C GLU A 603 20.83 -22.40 8.56
N ARG A 604 20.39 -21.14 8.53
CA ARG A 604 20.92 -20.13 7.62
C ARG A 604 22.26 -19.54 8.07
N VAL A 605 22.45 -19.29 9.36
CA VAL A 605 23.64 -18.62 9.92
C VAL A 605 24.72 -19.62 10.32
N TYR A 606 24.36 -20.72 10.95
CA TYR A 606 25.32 -21.73 11.37
C TYR A 606 25.61 -22.72 10.24
N GLY A 607 24.61 -23.02 9.40
CA GLY A 607 24.70 -24.04 8.36
C GLY A 607 24.32 -25.42 8.90
N SER A 608 24.81 -26.47 8.26
CA SER A 608 24.67 -27.84 8.77
C SER A 608 25.33 -27.95 10.16
N PRO A 609 24.58 -28.30 11.23
CA PRO A 609 25.19 -28.59 12.51
C PRO A 609 26.18 -29.76 12.35
N ASP A 610 27.24 -29.76 13.16
CA ASP A 610 28.07 -30.94 13.30
C ASP A 610 27.23 -32.11 13.87
N GLN A 611 27.69 -33.33 13.64
CA GLN A 611 26.94 -34.54 13.98
C GLN A 611 26.57 -34.60 15.48
N GLU A 612 27.47 -34.15 16.36
CA GLU A 612 27.24 -34.14 17.81
C GLU A 612 26.13 -33.15 18.20
N THR A 613 26.22 -31.92 17.71
CA THR A 613 25.20 -30.89 17.89
C THR A 613 23.84 -31.29 17.30
N PHE A 614 23.83 -31.95 16.13
CA PHE A 614 22.60 -32.46 15.52
C PHE A 614 21.91 -33.49 16.42
N PHE A 615 22.65 -34.42 17.02
CA PHE A 615 22.07 -35.40 17.94
C PHE A 615 21.59 -34.78 19.25
N ARG A 616 22.34 -33.82 19.82
CA ARG A 616 21.85 -33.03 20.96
C ARG A 616 20.52 -32.35 20.65
N LEU A 617 20.40 -31.69 19.50
CA LEU A 617 19.16 -31.04 19.08
C LEU A 617 18.01 -32.02 18.91
N ILE A 618 18.26 -33.23 18.38
CA ILE A 618 17.22 -34.25 18.29
C ILE A 618 16.76 -34.69 19.69
N GLU A 619 17.70 -34.99 20.58
CA GLU A 619 17.40 -35.54 21.91
C GLU A 619 16.73 -34.51 22.82
N GLU A 620 17.29 -33.30 22.88
CA GLU A 620 16.90 -32.26 23.84
C GLU A 620 15.79 -31.33 23.32
N ALA A 621 15.63 -31.16 22.01
CA ALA A 621 14.63 -30.25 21.42
C ALA A 621 13.55 -30.97 20.59
N PHE A 622 13.93 -31.65 19.51
CA PHE A 622 12.96 -32.11 18.50
C PHE A 622 12.16 -33.34 18.92
N LEU A 623 12.77 -34.30 19.63
CA LEU A 623 12.07 -35.49 20.09
C LEU A 623 10.98 -35.15 21.14
N PRO A 624 11.23 -34.28 22.15
CA PRO A 624 10.17 -33.74 23.00
C PRO A 624 9.04 -33.08 22.19
N ASP A 625 9.37 -32.26 21.20
CA ASP A 625 8.37 -31.57 20.37
C ASP A 625 7.51 -32.55 19.55
N ILE A 626 8.11 -33.60 18.97
CA ILE A 626 7.38 -34.66 18.25
C ILE A 626 6.47 -35.43 19.20
N ARG A 627 6.93 -35.71 20.43
CA ARG A 627 6.09 -36.35 21.45
C ARG A 627 4.89 -35.48 21.81
N CYS A 628 5.07 -34.17 21.98
CA CYS A 628 3.97 -33.23 22.17
C CYS A 628 2.93 -33.33 21.04
N ALA A 629 3.37 -33.45 19.78
CA ALA A 629 2.47 -33.63 18.64
C ALA A 629 1.63 -34.91 18.75
N THR A 630 2.28 -36.02 19.09
CA THR A 630 1.59 -37.30 19.25
C THR A 630 0.61 -37.31 20.41
N ILE A 631 0.90 -36.60 21.51
CA ILE A 631 0.00 -36.48 22.66
C ILE A 631 -1.27 -35.73 22.27
N LEU A 632 -1.15 -34.62 21.56
CA LEU A 632 -2.30 -33.82 21.11
C LEU A 632 -3.14 -34.55 20.05
N ASP A 633 -2.51 -35.31 19.15
CA ASP A 633 -3.20 -36.07 18.09
C ASP A 633 -4.03 -37.24 18.67
N MET A 634 -3.54 -37.88 19.73
CA MET A 634 -4.26 -38.98 20.41
C MET A 634 -5.52 -38.54 21.15
N ALA A 635 -5.65 -37.26 21.48
CA ALA A 635 -6.77 -36.72 22.25
C ALA A 635 -8.04 -36.41 21.41
N ALA A 636 -8.06 -36.79 20.12
CA ALA A 636 -9.14 -36.48 19.18
C ALA A 636 -9.43 -34.97 19.01
N VAL A 637 -8.45 -34.11 19.31
CA VAL A 637 -8.56 -32.65 19.21
C VAL A 637 -7.99 -32.16 17.88
N SER A 638 -8.57 -32.63 16.76
CA SER A 638 -8.12 -32.27 15.41
C SER A 638 -8.31 -30.77 15.06
N GLU A 639 -8.96 -30.00 15.94
CA GLU A 639 -9.22 -28.56 15.80
C GLU A 639 -8.46 -27.69 16.82
N ASN A 640 -7.50 -28.22 17.57
CA ASN A 640 -6.67 -27.40 18.48
C ASN A 640 -5.67 -26.54 17.69
N ASP A 641 -5.69 -25.22 17.89
CA ASP A 641 -4.74 -24.27 17.29
C ASP A 641 -3.28 -24.64 17.59
N MET A 642 -2.99 -25.15 18.79
CA MET A 642 -1.65 -25.60 19.19
C MET A 642 -1.20 -26.82 18.38
N ALA A 643 -2.09 -27.81 18.17
CA ALA A 643 -1.77 -29.01 17.38
C ALA A 643 -1.48 -28.65 15.92
N LEU A 644 -2.28 -27.74 15.34
CA LEU A 644 -2.06 -27.23 13.98
C LEU A 644 -0.76 -26.44 13.86
N ALA A 645 -0.46 -25.56 14.83
CA ALA A 645 0.78 -24.79 14.85
C ALA A 645 2.01 -25.70 14.96
N LEU A 646 1.94 -26.72 15.81
CA LEU A 646 3.01 -27.70 16.00
C LEU A 646 3.23 -28.54 14.74
N ASN A 647 2.17 -29.01 14.09
CA ASN A 647 2.26 -29.72 12.82
C ASN A 647 2.89 -28.87 11.72
N ARG A 648 2.56 -27.58 11.64
CA ARG A 648 3.20 -26.63 10.70
C ARG A 648 4.69 -26.48 11.00
N TYR A 649 5.06 -26.29 12.26
CA TYR A 649 6.46 -26.20 12.71
C TYR A 649 7.25 -27.46 12.35
N LEU A 650 6.73 -28.64 12.68
CA LEU A 650 7.39 -29.92 12.41
C LEU A 650 7.55 -30.16 10.90
N CYS A 651 6.49 -29.96 10.12
CA CYS A 651 6.52 -30.23 8.68
C CYS A 651 7.33 -29.21 7.88
N THR A 652 7.39 -27.95 8.33
CA THR A 652 8.06 -26.88 7.58
C THR A 652 9.53 -26.74 7.93
N SER A 653 9.93 -27.04 9.17
CA SER A 653 11.29 -26.80 9.65
C SER A 653 11.99 -28.05 10.15
N VAL A 654 11.39 -28.80 11.08
CA VAL A 654 12.08 -29.92 11.75
C VAL A 654 12.29 -31.12 10.81
N ILE A 655 11.23 -31.59 10.14
CA ILE A 655 11.31 -32.76 9.25
C ILE A 655 12.24 -32.48 8.06
N PRO A 656 12.17 -31.33 7.35
CA PRO A 656 13.13 -31.00 6.30
C PRO A 656 14.58 -30.94 6.80
N LEU A 657 14.81 -30.41 8.02
CA LEU A 657 16.14 -30.39 8.63
C LEU A 657 16.65 -31.80 8.91
N MET A 658 15.81 -32.68 9.47
CA MET A 658 16.19 -34.08 9.70
C MET A 658 16.43 -34.83 8.39
N ALA A 659 15.60 -34.59 7.37
CA ALA A 659 15.73 -35.24 6.06
C ALA A 659 17.02 -34.84 5.33
N SER A 660 17.41 -33.56 5.40
CA SER A 660 18.66 -33.08 4.80
C SER A 660 19.91 -33.65 5.48
N HIS A 661 19.82 -34.00 6.76
CA HIS A 661 20.92 -34.55 7.56
C HIS A 661 20.81 -36.07 7.80
N ALA A 662 20.00 -36.78 6.99
CA ALA A 662 19.79 -38.21 7.13
C ALA A 662 21.09 -39.04 7.11
N HIS A 663 22.11 -38.58 6.40
CA HIS A 663 23.43 -39.21 6.30
C HIS A 663 24.18 -39.29 7.65
N TYR A 664 23.82 -38.48 8.65
CA TYR A 664 24.41 -38.58 9.99
C TYR A 664 23.99 -39.86 10.74
N PHE A 665 22.90 -40.50 10.33
CA PHE A 665 22.45 -41.77 10.90
C PHE A 665 23.16 -43.00 10.31
N ASP A 666 23.92 -42.84 9.22
CA ASP A 666 24.57 -43.98 8.52
C ASP A 666 25.63 -44.69 9.40
N ASN A 667 26.19 -44.00 10.40
CA ASN A 667 27.23 -44.51 11.31
C ASN A 667 26.75 -44.64 12.77
N CYS A 668 25.45 -44.54 13.04
CA CYS A 668 24.93 -44.77 14.38
C CYS A 668 24.82 -46.28 14.63
N ASP A 669 25.65 -46.79 15.53
CA ASP A 669 25.48 -48.15 16.06
C ASP A 669 24.06 -48.27 16.66
N HIS A 670 23.36 -49.34 16.27
CA HIS A 670 21.95 -49.60 16.56
C HIS A 670 21.55 -49.60 18.04
#